data_AF-A0A8J2P0R2-F1
#
_entry.id   AF-A0A8J2P0R2-F1
#
_cell.length_a   1.000
_cell.length_b   1.000
_cell.length_c   1.000
_cell.angle_alpha   90.00
_cell.angle_beta   90.00
_cell.angle_gamma   90.00
#
_symmetry.space_group_name_H-M   'P 1'
#
loop_
_entity.id
_entity.type
_entity.pdbx_description
1 polymer ?
#
loop_
_entity_poly.entity_id
_entity_poly.type
_entity_poly.pdbx_seq_one_letter_code
_entity_poly.pdbx_strand_id
1 'polypeptide(L)'
;MRILSIFRLFFNLICVGGFLDTVLAVGDGEEGNTLTSKLVTNPKCQAQIARICGKKSEHYEDLDALECILNEKRDEADELSDECNHQMWLYRKSITESDGFLQLTTKECKDHFKHQASSCFDQKEQLETSLVDCIVGNKEHFNISRCRTLVTRLESVIFGDYELMGRFAEKCLNDITKFKCGRNEVAKKDSSSNKLPHSQGKTIECLSDKVQQLDDQCAVEILRIAELQVDDFHLDRALFFACREDREKFCARVSAGNGRVYKCLVKHKLETEMSSECREQIFRRQRLGWHDFRASGIVGTCKTEIRKYRCRRETSSTSDKHVRLSQILLCLENAAHTGHEINRECLYEIKQHRRALLEDYTLTPELLSACISEQTNYCAGKGVNGNTIHCLMALAQSRDMDMRIKPQCRAALENIIKIGDISSDWSVDPVLEQKCLPVKEKSSCATAPPNRVLDCLMNLLVSDTNQGPDANAMTEDCETTLLQIQYFISRDFPLDSVLFETCKDDAKKLCGATTAWSPDPDNYEPSRGPLIMSCLFRNIDIEGGTSQVSRPCADKVREIMRRRAISVRLMPEIEEPCLTNLADFCSEKTRPGDELNCLQDHIMELSPNCKIAVSNFTEMEMRNPTINPYLYKYCRQIIDNKCSEDKSEDSDLLQCLIELKPEMKKSDDKKCRASVEHLQLLRLKDIYFSPKFKSQCHEHVVRNCQYGDNGRRLVACLSEIIRNDTLMESTPRISKGCRKQVRNLLLSKIQLENGQLDQNSVYAVCRESVKELCPHVVPGGGRILECMSQSKNRDWLRKGDENCYKALFKIQQDVNNDGSLDIHLQRDCSTEIKLFCPGRTDDLVSCLLKASNQVDKGFNAERCGRTLRMRQIEQNSDARLNPRLRKACRSDISRFCPNVQYGEGRVLKCLKKVYVSPPKSMALSPTCKEHITGVMEGAAQRDVRIDNALYVACKEDIDRSCQGIDPGFEDGDGGKIEECLKSLFHNRTLKFVSCQEQVKQMIQSTLIDIHVDPILNKACSLDLIKRCDGVPPGDGRLIGCLLAVLEDDKVKKTSRLSRECHDLLLLRTELFQQAGSSKLESIQDIVHEVQKSPHKNYFLTVAMTIVGLIFIFGLFCGRATRRRAEFKDK
;
A
#
# COMPACT_ATOMS: atom_id res chain seq x y z
N MET A 1 -5.17 -66.48 42.39
CA MET A 1 -5.65 -67.64 43.19
C MET A 1 -6.83 -68.26 42.47
N ARG A 2 -6.79 -69.59 42.25
CA ARG A 2 -7.87 -70.59 42.26
C ARG A 2 -9.16 -70.36 41.44
N ILE A 3 -9.80 -71.33 40.76
CA ILE A 3 -9.60 -72.76 40.38
C ILE A 3 -10.63 -72.94 39.22
N LEU A 4 -10.29 -73.25 37.97
CA LEU A 4 -10.06 -74.56 37.33
C LEU A 4 -11.17 -75.64 37.46
N SER A 5 -11.59 -76.19 36.31
CA SER A 5 -12.16 -77.53 36.08
C SER A 5 -13.50 -77.96 36.71
N ILE A 6 -14.56 -77.99 35.88
CA ILE A 6 -15.58 -79.06 35.90
C ILE A 6 -15.87 -79.54 34.46
N PHE A 7 -15.43 -80.78 34.17
CA PHE A 7 -15.95 -81.76 33.20
C PHE A 7 -15.84 -81.55 31.66
N ARG A 8 -14.78 -82.16 31.10
CA ARG A 8 -14.89 -83.05 29.93
C ARG A 8 -15.35 -84.46 30.39
N LEU A 9 -15.78 -85.28 29.42
CA LEU A 9 -16.08 -86.73 29.49
C LEU A 9 -17.41 -87.15 30.15
N PHE A 10 -18.37 -87.61 29.33
CA PHE A 10 -19.01 -88.95 29.36
C PHE A 10 -20.01 -89.01 28.17
N PHE A 11 -19.64 -89.60 27.02
CA PHE A 11 -19.83 -91.01 26.62
C PHE A 11 -21.25 -91.40 26.14
N ASN A 12 -21.38 -91.46 24.80
CA ASN A 12 -21.91 -92.56 23.99
C ASN A 12 -23.40 -93.02 23.96
N LEU A 13 -23.81 -93.21 22.68
CA LEU A 13 -24.75 -94.20 22.10
C LEU A 13 -26.27 -94.14 22.35
N ILE A 14 -27.01 -94.07 21.22
CA ILE A 14 -27.99 -95.06 20.68
C ILE A 14 -28.41 -94.48 19.29
N CYS A 15 -27.93 -95.00 18.14
CA CYS A 15 -28.56 -96.05 17.30
C CYS A 15 -30.07 -95.81 17.07
N VAL A 16 -30.64 -95.68 15.87
CA VAL A 16 -30.65 -96.55 14.66
C VAL A 16 -31.18 -95.66 13.51
N GLY A 17 -30.82 -95.79 12.23
CA GLY A 17 -29.89 -96.69 11.54
C GLY A 17 -29.87 -96.37 10.04
N GLY A 18 -28.90 -96.90 9.30
CA GLY A 18 -28.93 -96.92 7.82
C GLY A 18 -29.21 -98.33 7.29
N PHE A 19 -29.15 -98.51 5.97
CA PHE A 19 -28.59 -99.67 5.23
C PHE A 19 -28.60 -99.28 3.73
N LEU A 20 -27.44 -99.10 3.08
CA LEU A 20 -26.67 -100.08 2.25
C LEU A 20 -27.27 -100.21 0.83
N ASP A 21 -26.54 -100.44 -0.28
CA ASP A 21 -25.23 -101.10 -0.55
C ASP A 21 -24.73 -100.68 -1.98
N THR A 22 -23.49 -100.85 -2.49
CA THR A 22 -22.14 -101.27 -2.00
C THR A 22 -21.02 -100.81 -3.00
N VAL A 23 -19.76 -101.15 -2.70
CA VAL A 23 -18.59 -101.45 -3.59
C VAL A 23 -17.46 -100.41 -3.68
N LEU A 24 -16.27 -100.86 -3.24
CA LEU A 24 -14.95 -100.21 -3.26
C LEU A 24 -14.13 -100.60 -4.51
N ALA A 25 -13.05 -99.86 -4.84
CA ALA A 25 -11.66 -100.37 -4.75
C ALA A 25 -10.56 -99.49 -5.41
N VAL A 26 -9.56 -99.11 -4.61
CA VAL A 26 -8.09 -99.09 -4.89
C VAL A 26 -7.50 -98.13 -5.95
N GLY A 27 -6.46 -97.38 -5.52
CA GLY A 27 -5.40 -96.86 -6.40
C GLY A 27 -4.67 -95.61 -5.87
N ASP A 28 -3.52 -95.78 -5.20
CA ASP A 28 -2.64 -94.67 -4.79
C ASP A 28 -1.99 -93.97 -6.00
N GLY A 29 -1.70 -92.66 -5.86
CA GLY A 29 -0.92 -91.89 -6.82
C GLY A 29 -0.50 -90.52 -6.25
N GLU A 30 0.80 -90.28 -6.13
CA GLU A 30 1.36 -89.02 -5.62
C GLU A 30 1.15 -87.85 -6.59
N GLU A 31 0.41 -86.82 -6.20
CA GLU A 31 0.40 -85.53 -6.93
C GLU A 31 1.45 -84.58 -6.37
N GLY A 32 2.62 -84.54 -7.03
CA GLY A 32 3.60 -83.49 -6.85
C GLY A 32 3.15 -82.20 -7.56
N ASN A 33 3.08 -81.09 -6.80
CA ASN A 33 2.76 -79.76 -7.31
C ASN A 33 3.60 -79.41 -8.55
N THR A 34 2.96 -79.35 -9.72
CA THR A 34 3.49 -78.76 -10.94
C THR A 34 2.58 -77.63 -11.39
N LEU A 35 3.18 -76.52 -11.83
CA LEU A 35 2.52 -75.27 -12.20
C LEU A 35 1.24 -75.52 -13.02
N THR A 36 0.10 -75.08 -12.51
CA THR A 36 -1.24 -75.27 -13.08
C THR A 36 -1.33 -74.77 -14.52
N SER A 37 -1.22 -75.70 -15.48
CA SER A 37 -1.33 -75.54 -16.94
C SER A 37 -0.84 -74.20 -17.52
N LYS A 38 0.37 -74.19 -18.09
CA LYS A 38 0.90 -73.07 -18.91
C LYS A 38 -0.16 -72.49 -19.86
N LEU A 39 -0.45 -71.21 -19.70
CA LEU A 39 -1.55 -70.48 -20.34
C LEU A 39 -1.50 -70.56 -21.88
N VAL A 40 -0.30 -70.41 -22.45
CA VAL A 40 -0.02 -70.37 -23.90
C VAL A 40 -0.17 -71.74 -24.57
N THR A 41 0.01 -72.82 -23.81
CA THR A 41 -0.15 -74.22 -24.28
C THR A 41 -1.47 -74.85 -23.84
N ASN A 42 -2.31 -74.14 -23.09
CA ASN A 42 -3.60 -74.66 -22.65
C ASN A 42 -4.58 -74.66 -23.83
N PRO A 43 -5.13 -75.82 -24.26
CA PRO A 43 -5.97 -75.91 -25.46
C PRO A 43 -7.25 -75.08 -25.37
N LYS A 44 -7.69 -74.70 -24.16
CA LYS A 44 -8.85 -73.83 -23.94
C LYS A 44 -8.58 -72.36 -24.32
N CYS A 45 -7.32 -71.92 -24.23
CA CYS A 45 -6.93 -70.54 -24.54
C CYS A 45 -6.11 -70.39 -25.83
N GLN A 46 -5.30 -71.39 -26.19
CA GLN A 46 -4.24 -71.29 -27.21
C GLN A 46 -4.71 -70.64 -28.53
N ALA A 47 -5.88 -71.03 -29.05
CA ALA A 47 -6.44 -70.49 -30.29
C ALA A 47 -6.90 -69.01 -30.16
N GLN A 48 -7.46 -68.63 -29.01
CA GLN A 48 -7.92 -67.27 -28.74
C GLN A 48 -6.72 -66.32 -28.51
N ILE A 49 -5.68 -66.79 -27.83
CA ILE A 49 -4.41 -66.04 -27.63
C ILE A 49 -3.72 -65.79 -28.97
N ALA A 50 -3.60 -66.81 -29.83
CA ALA A 50 -3.00 -66.67 -31.15
C ALA A 50 -3.77 -65.69 -32.06
N ARG A 51 -5.11 -65.63 -31.91
CA ARG A 51 -5.97 -64.66 -32.61
C ARG A 51 -5.71 -63.23 -32.14
N ILE A 52 -5.78 -62.98 -30.83
CA ILE A 52 -5.70 -61.63 -30.24
C ILE A 52 -4.28 -61.05 -30.34
N CYS A 53 -3.24 -61.88 -30.15
CA CYS A 53 -1.83 -61.43 -30.09
C CYS A 53 -1.06 -61.58 -31.42
N GLY A 54 -1.71 -62.04 -32.50
CA GLY A 54 -1.21 -61.92 -33.87
C GLY A 54 0.01 -62.77 -34.28
N LYS A 55 0.48 -63.69 -33.43
CA LYS A 55 1.62 -64.60 -33.73
C LYS A 55 1.36 -66.02 -33.21
N LYS A 56 2.04 -67.01 -33.83
CA LYS A 56 1.98 -68.42 -33.39
C LYS A 56 2.31 -68.52 -31.90
N SER A 57 1.43 -69.15 -31.13
CA SER A 57 1.49 -69.09 -29.66
C SER A 57 2.78 -69.67 -29.06
N GLU A 58 3.41 -70.62 -29.75
CA GLU A 58 4.59 -71.41 -29.34
C GLU A 58 5.85 -70.62 -28.94
N HIS A 59 5.87 -69.29 -29.01
CA HIS A 59 7.02 -68.44 -28.68
C HIS A 59 6.73 -67.34 -27.63
N TYR A 60 5.53 -67.30 -27.04
CA TYR A 60 5.24 -66.40 -25.91
C TYR A 60 5.56 -67.06 -24.57
N GLU A 61 6.18 -66.34 -23.64
CA GLU A 61 6.08 -66.71 -22.23
C GLU A 61 4.66 -66.41 -21.74
N ASP A 62 4.16 -67.18 -20.77
CA ASP A 62 2.76 -67.06 -20.31
C ASP A 62 2.43 -65.64 -19.79
N LEU A 63 3.42 -64.93 -19.25
CA LEU A 63 3.32 -63.53 -18.83
C LEU A 63 3.20 -62.56 -20.02
N ASP A 64 3.96 -62.77 -21.11
CA ASP A 64 3.90 -61.94 -22.32
C ASP A 64 2.51 -62.05 -22.99
N ALA A 65 1.97 -63.27 -23.06
CA ALA A 65 0.64 -63.51 -23.58
C ALA A 65 -0.43 -62.83 -22.70
N LEU A 66 -0.28 -62.92 -21.38
CA LEU A 66 -1.21 -62.31 -20.43
C LEU A 66 -1.21 -60.76 -20.51
N GLU A 67 -0.03 -60.14 -20.64
CA GLU A 67 0.12 -58.69 -20.85
C GLU A 67 -0.50 -58.24 -22.18
N CYS A 68 -0.29 -58.98 -23.27
CA CYS A 68 -0.93 -58.69 -24.56
C CYS A 68 -2.47 -58.68 -24.45
N ILE A 69 -3.04 -59.77 -23.92
CA ILE A 69 -4.51 -59.94 -23.78
C ILE A 69 -5.14 -58.90 -22.83
N LEU A 70 -4.34 -58.32 -21.92
CA LEU A 70 -4.75 -57.28 -20.97
C LEU A 70 -4.74 -55.86 -21.54
N ASN A 71 -3.95 -55.61 -22.59
CA ASN A 71 -3.65 -54.27 -23.11
C ASN A 71 -4.26 -54.00 -24.50
N GLU A 72 -4.63 -55.03 -25.26
CA GLU A 72 -5.22 -54.88 -26.61
C GLU A 72 -6.67 -54.37 -26.62
N LYS A 73 -7.06 -53.72 -27.74
CA LYS A 73 -8.44 -53.25 -27.98
C LYS A 73 -9.29 -54.45 -28.45
N ARG A 74 -10.40 -54.74 -27.77
CA ARG A 74 -11.31 -55.85 -28.12
C ARG A 74 -12.59 -55.30 -28.73
N ASP A 75 -12.93 -55.77 -29.93
CA ASP A 75 -14.28 -55.62 -30.51
C ASP A 75 -15.17 -56.81 -30.09
N GLU A 76 -16.46 -56.82 -30.45
CA GLU A 76 -17.39 -57.94 -30.17
C GLU A 76 -16.90 -59.29 -30.74
N ALA A 77 -16.02 -59.26 -31.75
CA ALA A 77 -15.39 -60.47 -32.30
C ALA A 77 -14.29 -61.05 -31.39
N ASP A 78 -13.71 -60.26 -30.48
CA ASP A 78 -12.54 -60.60 -29.64
C ASP A 78 -12.89 -61.05 -28.23
N GLU A 79 -14.16 -61.36 -27.96
CA GLU A 79 -14.55 -61.98 -26.70
C GLU A 79 -13.80 -63.30 -26.49
N LEU A 80 -13.26 -63.46 -25.27
CA LEU A 80 -12.66 -64.69 -24.77
C LEU A 80 -13.79 -65.58 -24.24
N SER A 81 -13.71 -66.89 -24.46
CA SER A 81 -14.70 -67.80 -23.89
C SER A 81 -14.56 -67.91 -22.37
N ASP A 82 -15.65 -68.24 -21.68
CA ASP A 82 -15.69 -68.36 -20.22
C ASP A 82 -14.66 -69.38 -19.70
N GLU A 83 -14.39 -70.45 -20.45
CA GLU A 83 -13.34 -71.41 -20.09
C GLU A 83 -11.95 -70.79 -20.16
N CYS A 84 -11.64 -69.97 -21.18
CA CYS A 84 -10.34 -69.31 -21.27
C CYS A 84 -10.20 -68.20 -20.22
N ASN A 85 -11.24 -67.39 -20.00
CA ASN A 85 -11.27 -66.41 -18.91
C ASN A 85 -10.99 -67.08 -17.56
N HIS A 86 -11.58 -68.26 -17.31
CA HIS A 86 -11.34 -69.02 -16.08
C HIS A 86 -9.90 -69.57 -15.99
N GLN A 87 -9.30 -70.05 -17.08
CA GLN A 87 -7.88 -70.47 -17.06
C GLN A 87 -6.93 -69.28 -16.85
N MET A 88 -7.22 -68.13 -17.46
CA MET A 88 -6.47 -66.89 -17.22
C MET A 88 -6.57 -66.43 -15.75
N TRP A 89 -7.75 -66.56 -15.13
CA TRP A 89 -7.95 -66.25 -13.72
C TRP A 89 -7.17 -67.20 -12.81
N LEU A 90 -7.20 -68.52 -13.06
CA LEU A 90 -6.39 -69.50 -12.31
C LEU A 90 -4.89 -69.21 -12.41
N TYR A 91 -4.40 -68.86 -13.60
CA TYR A 91 -3.01 -68.48 -13.80
C TYR A 91 -2.67 -67.18 -13.05
N ARG A 92 -3.51 -66.14 -13.14
CA ARG A 92 -3.35 -64.89 -12.36
C ARG A 92 -3.33 -65.13 -10.85
N LYS A 93 -4.18 -66.02 -10.34
CA LYS A 93 -4.19 -66.37 -8.92
C LYS A 93 -2.87 -67.02 -8.50
N SER A 94 -2.34 -67.97 -9.27
CA SER A 94 -1.08 -68.65 -8.94
C SER A 94 0.11 -67.67 -8.87
N ILE A 95 0.16 -66.65 -9.72
CA ILE A 95 1.27 -65.66 -9.74
C ILE A 95 1.15 -64.62 -8.61
N THR A 96 -0.01 -64.49 -7.96
CA THR A 96 -0.20 -63.71 -6.72
C THR A 96 0.10 -64.49 -5.45
N GLU A 97 0.20 -65.82 -5.52
CA GLU A 97 0.62 -66.68 -4.42
C GLU A 97 2.15 -66.73 -4.33
N SER A 98 2.68 -66.76 -3.11
CA SER A 98 4.13 -66.69 -2.83
C SER A 98 4.97 -67.68 -3.65
N ASP A 99 4.48 -68.91 -3.82
CA ASP A 99 5.23 -69.96 -4.52
C ASP A 99 5.20 -69.78 -6.05
N GLY A 100 4.08 -69.36 -6.63
CA GLY A 100 3.99 -69.10 -8.08
C GLY A 100 4.74 -67.82 -8.48
N PHE A 101 4.68 -66.76 -7.67
CA PHE A 101 5.54 -65.59 -7.84
C PHE A 101 7.02 -65.97 -7.86
N LEU A 102 7.48 -66.76 -6.88
CA LEU A 102 8.87 -67.19 -6.78
C LEU A 102 9.31 -68.16 -7.90
N GLN A 103 8.38 -68.78 -8.63
CA GLN A 103 8.66 -69.58 -9.83
C GLN A 103 8.86 -68.73 -11.09
N LEU A 104 8.25 -67.54 -11.16
CA LEU A 104 8.49 -66.56 -12.22
C LEU A 104 9.82 -65.80 -12.06
N THR A 105 10.35 -65.72 -10.84
CA THR A 105 11.61 -65.00 -10.58
C THR A 105 12.84 -65.81 -10.99
N THR A 106 13.80 -65.15 -11.66
CA THR A 106 15.14 -65.73 -11.82
C THR A 106 15.82 -65.90 -10.45
N LYS A 107 16.74 -66.86 -10.33
CA LYS A 107 17.51 -67.08 -9.08
C LYS A 107 18.18 -65.80 -8.56
N GLU A 108 18.73 -65.01 -9.47
CA GLU A 108 19.32 -63.69 -9.20
C GLU A 108 18.32 -62.73 -8.53
N CYS A 109 17.10 -62.60 -9.08
CA CYS A 109 16.06 -61.75 -8.46
C CYS A 109 15.52 -62.33 -7.14
N LYS A 110 15.44 -63.66 -7.02
CA LYS A 110 14.99 -64.33 -5.79
C LYS A 110 15.92 -64.08 -4.60
N ASP A 111 17.23 -64.15 -4.83
CA ASP A 111 18.23 -63.86 -3.82
C ASP A 111 18.28 -62.33 -3.54
N HIS A 112 18.12 -61.51 -4.58
CA HIS A 112 18.07 -60.05 -4.48
C HIS A 112 16.91 -59.53 -3.62
N PHE A 113 15.68 -60.03 -3.83
CA PHE A 113 14.51 -59.65 -3.02
C PHE A 113 14.69 -60.03 -1.55
N LYS A 114 15.26 -61.20 -1.26
CA LYS A 114 15.57 -61.62 0.13
C LYS A 114 16.57 -60.71 0.83
N HIS A 115 17.51 -60.11 0.09
CA HIS A 115 18.51 -59.22 0.65
C HIS A 115 18.04 -57.77 0.79
N GLN A 116 17.25 -57.23 -0.15
CA GLN A 116 16.81 -55.83 -0.11
C GLN A 116 15.41 -55.62 0.49
N ALA A 117 14.59 -56.66 0.59
CA ALA A 117 13.26 -56.65 1.19
C ALA A 117 13.09 -57.86 2.13
N SER A 118 14.04 -58.03 3.06
CA SER A 118 14.09 -59.19 3.96
C SER A 118 12.85 -59.33 4.86
N SER A 119 12.24 -58.21 5.25
CA SER A 119 11.05 -58.19 6.13
C SER A 119 9.85 -58.89 5.48
N CYS A 120 9.69 -58.80 4.16
CA CYS A 120 8.62 -59.46 3.40
C CYS A 120 8.65 -61.00 3.54
N PHE A 121 9.79 -61.57 3.91
CA PHE A 121 9.96 -63.01 4.14
C PHE A 121 9.76 -63.44 5.61
N ASP A 122 9.53 -62.51 6.54
CA ASP A 122 9.21 -62.81 7.93
C ASP A 122 7.73 -63.22 8.12
N GLN A 123 7.51 -64.29 8.88
CA GLN A 123 6.17 -64.85 9.15
C GLN A 123 5.21 -63.87 9.86
N LYS A 124 5.72 -62.80 10.48
CA LYS A 124 4.89 -61.75 11.09
C LYS A 124 4.31 -60.77 10.07
N GLU A 125 5.09 -60.33 9.06
CA GLU A 125 4.58 -59.44 8.01
C GLU A 125 3.65 -60.19 7.04
N GLN A 126 3.82 -61.51 6.87
CA GLN A 126 2.93 -62.36 6.07
C GLN A 126 1.51 -62.51 6.66
N LEU A 127 1.33 -62.22 7.96
CA LEU A 127 0.02 -62.10 8.59
C LEU A 127 -0.66 -60.74 8.31
N GLU A 128 0.09 -59.74 7.83
CA GLU A 128 -0.40 -58.37 7.57
C GLU A 128 -0.38 -57.94 6.09
N THR A 129 0.39 -58.59 5.21
CA THR A 129 0.45 -58.34 3.75
C THR A 129 0.88 -59.61 2.99
N SER A 130 0.50 -59.76 1.71
CA SER A 130 1.08 -60.84 0.88
C SER A 130 2.57 -60.58 0.64
N LEU A 131 3.36 -61.66 0.50
CA LEU A 131 4.77 -61.59 0.08
C LEU A 131 4.92 -60.73 -1.19
N VAL A 132 3.99 -60.89 -2.12
CA VAL A 132 3.97 -60.19 -3.41
C VAL A 132 3.71 -58.69 -3.22
N ASP A 133 2.72 -58.30 -2.41
CA ASP A 133 2.40 -56.91 -2.10
C ASP A 133 3.59 -56.18 -1.46
N CYS A 134 4.26 -56.86 -0.51
CA CYS A 134 5.42 -56.32 0.18
C CYS A 134 6.63 -56.16 -0.75
N ILE A 135 6.86 -57.10 -1.69
CA ILE A 135 7.92 -56.98 -2.70
C ILE A 135 7.62 -55.83 -3.67
N VAL A 136 6.38 -55.68 -4.15
CA VAL A 136 5.98 -54.53 -4.99
C VAL A 136 6.19 -53.21 -4.23
N GLY A 137 5.77 -53.12 -2.97
CA GLY A 137 5.95 -51.93 -2.13
C GLY A 137 7.41 -51.50 -1.94
N ASN A 138 8.37 -52.40 -2.14
CA ASN A 138 9.81 -52.15 -2.04
C ASN A 138 10.52 -51.96 -3.40
N LYS A 139 9.78 -51.89 -4.52
CA LYS A 139 10.28 -51.71 -5.90
C LYS A 139 11.37 -50.64 -6.07
N GLU A 140 11.26 -49.50 -5.40
CA GLU A 140 12.24 -48.41 -5.46
C GLU A 140 13.57 -48.73 -4.77
N HIS A 141 13.59 -49.65 -3.82
CA HIS A 141 14.82 -50.11 -3.16
C HIS A 141 15.62 -51.10 -4.02
N PHE A 142 15.00 -51.70 -5.05
CA PHE A 142 15.66 -52.68 -5.91
C PHE A 142 16.66 -52.03 -6.87
N ASN A 143 17.95 -52.34 -6.68
CA ASN A 143 19.04 -51.80 -7.48
C ASN A 143 19.34 -52.58 -8.78
N ILE A 144 18.80 -53.79 -8.96
CA ILE A 144 18.92 -54.55 -10.22
C ILE A 144 17.77 -54.16 -11.17
N SER A 145 18.11 -53.56 -12.31
CA SER A 145 17.14 -53.08 -13.32
C SER A 145 16.24 -54.18 -13.87
N ARG A 146 16.78 -55.39 -14.10
CA ARG A 146 16.01 -56.56 -14.58
C ARG A 146 14.94 -56.99 -13.56
N CYS A 147 15.26 -56.99 -12.27
CA CYS A 147 14.33 -57.36 -11.21
C CYS A 147 13.28 -56.26 -10.98
N ARG A 148 13.67 -54.98 -11.02
CA ARG A 148 12.72 -53.85 -11.01
C ARG A 148 11.76 -53.89 -12.21
N THR A 149 12.25 -54.28 -13.39
CA THR A 149 11.42 -54.46 -14.60
C THR A 149 10.43 -55.62 -14.42
N LEU A 150 10.89 -56.77 -13.91
CA LEU A 150 10.01 -57.91 -13.62
C LEU A 150 8.90 -57.54 -12.62
N VAL A 151 9.23 -56.84 -11.54
CA VAL A 151 8.24 -56.36 -10.56
C VAL A 151 7.25 -55.39 -11.22
N THR A 152 7.72 -54.46 -12.06
CA THR A 152 6.84 -53.51 -12.79
C THR A 152 5.89 -54.20 -13.77
N ARG A 153 6.36 -55.26 -14.44
CA ARG A 153 5.55 -56.09 -15.33
C ARG A 153 4.47 -56.82 -14.56
N LEU A 154 4.85 -57.52 -13.48
CA LEU A 154 3.92 -58.24 -12.62
C LEU A 154 2.91 -57.31 -11.92
N GLU A 155 3.32 -56.13 -11.48
CA GLU A 155 2.44 -55.07 -10.97
C GLU A 155 1.31 -54.74 -11.96
N SER A 156 1.63 -54.52 -13.25
CA SER A 156 0.59 -54.24 -14.27
C SER A 156 -0.43 -55.37 -14.47
N VAL A 157 -0.05 -56.61 -14.16
CA VAL A 157 -0.89 -57.81 -14.29
C VAL A 157 -1.68 -58.07 -13.00
N ILE A 158 -1.05 -57.89 -11.84
CA ILE A 158 -1.59 -58.19 -10.51
C ILE A 158 -2.61 -57.13 -10.07
N PHE A 159 -2.29 -55.84 -10.23
CA PHE A 159 -3.25 -54.75 -9.97
C PHE A 159 -4.31 -54.63 -11.08
N GLY A 160 -4.28 -55.53 -12.07
CA GLY A 160 -5.36 -55.71 -13.03
C GLY A 160 -6.62 -56.36 -12.45
N ASP A 161 -6.54 -57.03 -11.29
CA ASP A 161 -7.65 -57.77 -10.68
C ASP A 161 -7.65 -57.66 -9.15
N TYR A 162 -8.50 -56.79 -8.60
CA TYR A 162 -8.55 -56.52 -7.16
C TYR A 162 -9.18 -57.67 -6.35
N GLU A 163 -9.85 -58.65 -6.97
CA GLU A 163 -10.42 -59.79 -6.24
C GLU A 163 -9.31 -60.68 -5.64
N LEU A 164 -8.06 -60.50 -6.07
CA LEU A 164 -6.87 -61.12 -5.49
C LEU A 164 -6.35 -60.39 -4.23
N MET A 165 -6.84 -59.18 -3.93
CA MET A 165 -6.67 -58.53 -2.63
C MET A 165 -7.74 -59.02 -1.64
N GLY A 166 -7.61 -60.26 -1.15
CA GLY A 166 -8.67 -60.96 -0.40
C GLY A 166 -9.34 -60.17 0.76
N ARG A 167 -8.61 -59.21 1.37
CA ARG A 167 -9.10 -58.34 2.45
C ARG A 167 -10.14 -57.30 2.00
N PHE A 168 -10.12 -56.89 0.74
CA PHE A 168 -11.04 -55.88 0.21
C PHE A 168 -12.48 -56.40 0.23
N ALA A 169 -12.71 -57.60 -0.31
CA ALA A 169 -14.03 -58.20 -0.37
C ALA A 169 -14.63 -58.44 1.03
N GLU A 170 -13.80 -58.84 2.00
CA GLU A 170 -14.21 -59.03 3.39
C GLU A 170 -14.58 -57.70 4.08
N LYS A 171 -13.72 -56.69 4.01
CA LYS A 171 -13.91 -55.40 4.70
C LYS A 171 -14.99 -54.52 4.08
N CYS A 172 -15.20 -54.61 2.76
CA CYS A 172 -16.20 -53.81 2.04
C CYS A 172 -17.56 -54.52 1.85
N LEU A 173 -17.75 -55.76 2.30
CA LEU A 173 -18.97 -56.54 2.02
C LEU A 173 -20.28 -55.82 2.41
N ASN A 174 -20.27 -55.17 3.57
CA ASN A 174 -21.42 -54.41 4.08
C ASN A 174 -21.74 -53.21 3.19
N ASP A 175 -20.74 -52.44 2.77
CA ASP A 175 -20.95 -51.30 1.87
C ASP A 175 -21.29 -51.71 0.44
N ILE A 176 -20.69 -52.79 -0.07
CA ILE A 176 -21.01 -53.38 -1.38
C ILE A 176 -22.50 -53.72 -1.47
N THR A 177 -23.07 -54.29 -0.41
CA THR A 177 -24.49 -54.64 -0.32
C THR A 177 -25.39 -53.43 -0.05
N LYS A 178 -25.05 -52.59 0.94
CA LYS A 178 -25.72 -51.32 1.32
C LYS A 178 -25.88 -50.36 0.13
N PHE A 179 -24.80 -50.13 -0.62
CA PHE A 179 -24.79 -49.21 -1.77
C PHE A 179 -25.07 -49.87 -3.12
N LYS A 180 -25.36 -51.17 -3.13
CA LYS A 180 -25.62 -52.00 -4.32
C LYS A 180 -24.50 -51.90 -5.36
N CYS A 181 -23.24 -51.82 -4.91
CA CYS A 181 -22.05 -51.81 -5.77
C CYS A 181 -21.56 -53.21 -6.15
N GLY A 182 -22.16 -54.27 -5.59
CA GLY A 182 -21.90 -55.67 -5.99
C GLY A 182 -22.51 -56.00 -7.36
N ARG A 183 -21.92 -56.96 -8.09
CA ARG A 183 -22.36 -57.27 -9.46
C ARG A 183 -23.34 -58.42 -9.55
N ASN A 184 -24.24 -58.29 -10.53
CA ASN A 184 -24.94 -59.38 -11.22
C ASN A 184 -25.33 -58.89 -12.62
N GLU A 185 -24.38 -58.84 -13.57
CA GLU A 185 -24.71 -58.60 -14.99
C GLU A 185 -23.91 -59.54 -15.90
N VAL A 186 -24.61 -60.60 -16.35
CA VAL A 186 -24.42 -61.16 -17.69
C VAL A 186 -24.98 -60.14 -18.67
N ALA A 187 -24.22 -59.78 -19.70
CA ALA A 187 -24.64 -58.78 -20.67
C ALA A 187 -25.95 -59.15 -21.38
N LYS A 188 -27.01 -58.34 -21.19
CA LYS A 188 -28.16 -58.30 -22.10
C LYS A 188 -28.61 -56.86 -22.35
N LYS A 189 -28.39 -56.45 -23.61
CA LYS A 189 -29.12 -55.47 -24.40
C LYS A 189 -30.14 -54.62 -23.65
N ASP A 190 -29.89 -53.31 -23.56
CA ASP A 190 -30.55 -52.43 -24.53
C ASP A 190 -29.81 -51.10 -24.80
N SER A 191 -29.78 -50.77 -26.09
CA SER A 191 -29.64 -49.42 -26.69
C SER A 191 -28.48 -48.48 -26.28
N SER A 192 -27.53 -48.34 -27.21
CA SER A 192 -26.78 -47.10 -27.54
C SER A 192 -25.50 -46.70 -26.78
N SER A 193 -24.86 -47.60 -26.02
CA SER A 193 -23.42 -47.42 -25.71
C SER A 193 -22.65 -48.74 -25.64
N ASN A 194 -21.69 -48.93 -26.57
CA ASN A 194 -20.71 -50.03 -26.52
C ASN A 194 -19.72 -49.79 -25.37
N LYS A 195 -20.07 -50.17 -24.14
CA LYS A 195 -19.23 -49.98 -22.95
C LYS A 195 -18.50 -51.24 -22.51
N LEU A 196 -17.27 -51.38 -23.03
CA LEU A 196 -16.05 -51.95 -22.44
C LEU A 196 -16.14 -53.34 -21.74
N PRO A 197 -15.39 -54.37 -22.20
CA PRO A 197 -15.56 -55.78 -21.82
C PRO A 197 -14.91 -56.19 -20.48
N HIS A 198 -14.83 -55.28 -19.50
CA HIS A 198 -14.22 -55.56 -18.20
C HIS A 198 -15.16 -55.18 -17.07
N SER A 199 -15.91 -56.17 -16.56
CA SER A 199 -16.75 -56.01 -15.39
C SER A 199 -15.90 -55.62 -14.17
N GLN A 200 -14.81 -56.38 -13.90
CA GLN A 200 -13.70 -56.15 -12.95
C GLN A 200 -13.78 -54.79 -12.21
N GLY A 201 -13.41 -53.64 -12.81
CA GLY A 201 -13.27 -52.36 -12.10
C GLY A 201 -14.50 -51.75 -11.40
N LYS A 202 -15.73 -52.05 -11.84
CA LYS A 202 -16.94 -51.23 -11.54
C LYS A 202 -17.36 -51.16 -10.05
N THR A 203 -16.96 -52.11 -9.21
CA THR A 203 -17.35 -52.12 -7.78
C THR A 203 -16.48 -51.16 -6.99
N ILE A 204 -15.17 -51.13 -7.26
CA ILE A 204 -14.28 -50.11 -6.71
C ILE A 204 -14.68 -48.73 -7.21
N GLU A 205 -15.02 -48.59 -8.51
CA GLU A 205 -15.55 -47.36 -9.07
C GLU A 205 -16.77 -46.85 -8.27
N CYS A 206 -17.83 -47.66 -8.18
CA CYS A 206 -19.07 -47.36 -7.45
C CYS A 206 -18.87 -47.02 -5.96
N LEU A 207 -17.93 -47.69 -5.28
CA LEU A 207 -17.60 -47.39 -3.87
C LEU A 207 -16.73 -46.14 -3.76
N SER A 208 -15.79 -45.93 -4.68
CA SER A 208 -14.88 -44.78 -4.69
C SER A 208 -15.60 -43.45 -4.89
N ASP A 209 -16.75 -43.46 -5.58
CA ASP A 209 -17.64 -42.29 -5.66
C ASP A 209 -18.37 -41.98 -4.35
N LYS A 210 -18.43 -42.94 -3.41
CA LYS A 210 -19.20 -42.88 -2.17
C LYS A 210 -18.34 -42.89 -0.90
N VAL A 211 -17.02 -42.68 -1.01
CA VAL A 211 -16.02 -42.82 0.10
C VAL A 211 -16.44 -42.21 1.44
N GLN A 212 -17.15 -41.08 1.45
CA GLN A 212 -17.63 -40.40 2.68
C GLN A 212 -18.79 -41.10 3.39
N GLN A 213 -19.48 -42.00 2.69
CA GLN A 213 -20.68 -42.72 3.15
C GLN A 213 -20.39 -44.20 3.45
N LEU A 214 -19.19 -44.66 3.08
CA LEU A 214 -18.67 -46.00 3.42
C LEU A 214 -18.37 -46.08 4.91
N ASP A 215 -18.35 -47.30 5.44
CA ASP A 215 -17.85 -47.59 6.77
C ASP A 215 -16.31 -47.41 6.78
N ASP A 216 -15.73 -46.93 7.89
CA ASP A 216 -14.30 -46.56 7.99
C ASP A 216 -13.36 -47.65 7.44
N GLN A 217 -13.64 -48.93 7.72
CA GLN A 217 -12.81 -50.05 7.26
C GLN A 217 -12.81 -50.23 5.74
N CYS A 218 -13.93 -49.95 5.06
CA CYS A 218 -14.01 -50.02 3.60
C CYS A 218 -13.41 -48.77 2.94
N ALA A 219 -13.62 -47.59 3.55
CA ALA A 219 -12.95 -46.36 3.14
C ALA A 219 -11.42 -46.52 3.16
N VAL A 220 -10.87 -47.20 4.18
CA VAL A 220 -9.44 -47.53 4.26
C VAL A 220 -8.95 -48.33 3.07
N GLU A 221 -9.63 -49.42 2.71
CA GLU A 221 -9.19 -50.26 1.59
C GLU A 221 -9.34 -49.54 0.24
N ILE A 222 -10.42 -48.79 0.03
CA ILE A 222 -10.60 -47.99 -1.19
C ILE A 222 -9.49 -46.94 -1.34
N LEU A 223 -9.15 -46.22 -0.27
CA LEU A 223 -8.09 -45.21 -0.29
C LEU A 223 -6.69 -45.84 -0.40
N ARG A 224 -6.49 -47.06 0.12
CA ARG A 224 -5.27 -47.84 -0.05
C ARG A 224 -5.09 -48.32 -1.49
N ILE A 225 -6.17 -48.76 -2.15
CA ILE A 225 -6.13 -49.11 -3.57
C ILE A 225 -5.84 -47.86 -4.42
N ALA A 226 -6.45 -46.72 -4.08
CA ALA A 226 -6.16 -45.45 -4.75
C ALA A 226 -4.68 -45.02 -4.58
N GLU A 227 -4.08 -45.20 -3.40
CA GLU A 227 -2.64 -45.00 -3.15
C GLU A 227 -1.76 -45.86 -4.06
N LEU A 228 -2.06 -47.15 -4.20
CA LEU A 228 -1.31 -48.07 -5.08
C LEU A 228 -1.46 -47.72 -6.57
N GLN A 229 -2.59 -47.12 -6.95
CA GLN A 229 -2.86 -46.70 -8.32
C GLN A 229 -2.22 -45.35 -8.70
N VAL A 230 -1.57 -44.62 -7.78
CA VAL A 230 -1.05 -43.25 -8.02
C VAL A 230 0.02 -43.20 -9.12
N ASP A 231 0.97 -44.12 -9.11
CA ASP A 231 2.21 -43.99 -9.87
C ASP A 231 2.04 -44.25 -11.38
N ASP A 232 1.06 -45.07 -11.79
CA ASP A 232 0.78 -45.29 -13.20
C ASP A 232 -0.72 -45.33 -13.49
N PHE A 233 -1.14 -44.61 -14.53
CA PHE A 233 -2.53 -44.52 -14.94
C PHE A 233 -3.08 -45.86 -15.49
N HIS A 234 -2.22 -46.79 -15.91
CA HIS A 234 -2.61 -48.15 -16.30
C HIS A 234 -3.18 -48.98 -15.13
N LEU A 235 -2.78 -48.67 -13.88
CA LEU A 235 -3.22 -49.39 -12.68
C LEU A 235 -4.67 -49.04 -12.28
N ASP A 236 -5.11 -47.84 -12.65
CA ASP A 236 -6.50 -47.39 -12.52
C ASP A 236 -7.26 -47.73 -13.81
N ARG A 237 -7.76 -48.98 -13.91
CA ARG A 237 -8.37 -49.48 -15.16
C ARG A 237 -9.49 -48.58 -15.68
N ALA A 238 -10.30 -47.99 -14.80
CA ALA A 238 -11.38 -47.09 -15.19
C ALA A 238 -10.82 -45.82 -15.86
N LEU A 239 -9.82 -45.17 -15.24
CA LEU A 239 -9.10 -44.05 -15.84
C LEU A 239 -8.38 -44.43 -17.14
N PHE A 240 -7.69 -45.57 -17.18
CA PHE A 240 -6.99 -46.04 -18.38
C PHE A 240 -7.92 -46.19 -19.58
N PHE A 241 -9.04 -46.92 -19.42
CA PHE A 241 -9.97 -47.16 -20.52
C PHE A 241 -10.73 -45.91 -20.95
N ALA A 242 -11.04 -45.00 -20.03
CA ALA A 242 -11.67 -43.73 -20.36
C ALA A 242 -10.69 -42.75 -21.06
N CYS A 243 -9.44 -42.70 -20.62
CA CYS A 243 -8.45 -41.73 -21.10
C CYS A 243 -7.49 -42.23 -22.19
N ARG A 244 -7.55 -43.50 -22.62
CA ARG A 244 -6.59 -44.06 -23.60
C ARG A 244 -6.47 -43.27 -24.90
N GLU A 245 -7.60 -42.81 -25.47
CA GLU A 245 -7.57 -42.09 -26.76
C GLU A 245 -7.12 -40.64 -26.58
N ASP A 246 -7.53 -40.01 -25.47
CA ASP A 246 -7.09 -38.67 -25.11
C ASP A 246 -5.60 -38.64 -24.71
N ARG A 247 -5.07 -39.73 -24.14
CA ARG A 247 -3.64 -39.93 -23.90
C ARG A 247 -2.84 -39.90 -25.21
N GLU A 248 -3.34 -40.48 -26.30
CA GLU A 248 -2.68 -40.38 -27.61
C GLU A 248 -2.80 -38.99 -28.24
N LYS A 249 -3.94 -38.28 -28.05
CA LYS A 249 -4.10 -36.91 -28.54
C LYS A 249 -3.17 -35.91 -27.84
N PHE A 250 -3.21 -35.86 -26.52
CA PHE A 250 -2.55 -34.82 -25.72
C PHE A 250 -1.17 -35.24 -25.20
N CYS A 251 -0.98 -36.53 -24.90
CA CYS A 251 0.11 -37.01 -24.05
C CYS A 251 0.97 -38.13 -24.69
N ALA A 252 0.91 -38.32 -26.02
CA ALA A 252 1.60 -39.42 -26.72
C ALA A 252 3.10 -39.55 -26.40
N ARG A 253 3.78 -38.42 -26.24
CA ARG A 253 5.23 -38.34 -25.94
C ARG A 253 5.57 -38.48 -24.45
N VAL A 254 4.57 -38.60 -23.57
CA VAL A 254 4.77 -38.75 -22.12
C VAL A 254 4.86 -40.24 -21.79
N SER A 255 6.03 -40.65 -21.28
CA SER A 255 6.26 -41.99 -20.76
C SER A 255 5.52 -42.23 -19.44
N ALA A 256 4.97 -43.43 -19.27
CA ALA A 256 4.24 -43.87 -18.07
C ALA A 256 5.12 -43.94 -16.80
N GLY A 257 4.51 -44.20 -15.64
CA GLY A 257 5.17 -44.13 -14.33
C GLY A 257 5.36 -42.71 -13.74
N ASN A 258 5.52 -42.65 -12.42
CA ASN A 258 5.65 -41.45 -11.57
C ASN A 258 4.51 -40.43 -11.75
N GLY A 259 3.30 -40.90 -12.05
CA GLY A 259 2.10 -40.08 -12.26
C GLY A 259 2.13 -39.16 -13.49
N ARG A 260 3.17 -39.25 -14.34
CA ARG A 260 3.44 -38.23 -15.38
C ARG A 260 2.35 -38.12 -16.44
N VAL A 261 1.80 -39.25 -16.90
CA VAL A 261 0.69 -39.27 -17.86
C VAL A 261 -0.57 -38.67 -17.24
N TYR A 262 -0.89 -38.99 -15.99
CA TYR A 262 -2.00 -38.39 -15.27
C TYR A 262 -1.85 -36.87 -15.11
N LYS A 263 -0.65 -36.38 -14.73
CA LYS A 263 -0.36 -34.93 -14.67
C LYS A 263 -0.53 -34.22 -16.02
N CYS A 264 -0.18 -34.90 -17.12
CA CYS A 264 -0.44 -34.40 -18.47
C CYS A 264 -1.94 -34.34 -18.78
N LEU A 265 -2.70 -35.43 -18.54
CA LEU A 265 -4.15 -35.47 -18.76
C LEU A 265 -4.90 -34.42 -17.93
N VAL A 266 -4.51 -34.21 -16.67
CA VAL A 266 -5.06 -33.17 -15.78
C VAL A 266 -4.90 -31.76 -16.39
N LYS A 267 -3.78 -31.47 -17.06
CA LYS A 267 -3.55 -30.17 -17.71
C LYS A 267 -4.53 -29.90 -18.85
N HIS A 268 -4.90 -30.93 -19.60
CA HIS A 268 -5.83 -30.84 -20.73
C HIS A 268 -7.30 -31.14 -20.35
N LYS A 269 -7.60 -31.41 -19.07
CA LYS A 269 -8.92 -31.91 -18.61
C LYS A 269 -10.10 -31.01 -19.02
N LEU A 270 -9.89 -29.69 -19.14
CA LEU A 270 -10.91 -28.70 -19.45
C LEU A 270 -11.01 -28.35 -20.94
N GLU A 271 -10.14 -28.89 -21.79
CA GLU A 271 -10.18 -28.64 -23.24
C GLU A 271 -11.38 -29.33 -23.90
N THR A 272 -11.92 -28.72 -24.95
CA THR A 272 -13.14 -29.21 -25.63
C THR A 272 -12.95 -30.54 -26.35
N GLU A 273 -11.72 -30.89 -26.71
CA GLU A 273 -11.36 -32.14 -27.40
C GLU A 273 -11.16 -33.34 -26.44
N MET A 274 -11.12 -33.09 -25.12
CA MET A 274 -11.07 -34.11 -24.07
C MET A 274 -12.43 -34.79 -23.91
N SER A 275 -12.47 -36.12 -23.90
CA SER A 275 -13.72 -36.86 -23.72
C SER A 275 -14.34 -36.62 -22.35
N SER A 276 -15.68 -36.64 -22.28
CA SER A 276 -16.41 -36.54 -21.01
C SER A 276 -16.08 -37.68 -20.06
N GLU A 277 -15.86 -38.89 -20.60
CA GLU A 277 -15.55 -40.09 -19.82
C GLU A 277 -14.16 -40.01 -19.18
N CYS A 278 -13.13 -39.58 -19.93
CA CYS A 278 -11.81 -39.32 -19.36
C CYS A 278 -11.86 -38.23 -18.29
N ARG A 279 -12.56 -37.12 -18.58
CA ARG A 279 -12.71 -35.99 -17.66
C ARG A 279 -13.36 -36.41 -16.33
N GLU A 280 -14.40 -37.25 -16.38
CA GLU A 280 -15.07 -37.78 -15.19
C GLU A 280 -14.13 -38.66 -14.33
N GLN A 281 -13.36 -39.55 -14.95
CA GLN A 281 -12.38 -40.37 -14.23
C GLN A 281 -11.22 -39.57 -13.64
N ILE A 282 -10.79 -38.49 -14.30
CA ILE A 282 -9.83 -37.53 -13.73
C ILE A 282 -10.43 -36.89 -12.46
N PHE A 283 -11.67 -36.38 -12.50
CA PHE A 283 -12.30 -35.78 -11.31
C PHE A 283 -12.50 -36.79 -10.17
N ARG A 284 -12.96 -38.01 -10.47
CA ARG A 284 -13.07 -39.13 -9.51
C ARG A 284 -11.74 -39.37 -8.79
N ARG A 285 -10.62 -39.43 -9.54
CA ARG A 285 -9.28 -39.60 -8.97
C ARG A 285 -8.78 -38.39 -8.18
N GLN A 286 -9.07 -37.16 -8.63
CA GLN A 286 -8.77 -35.95 -7.86
C GLN A 286 -9.48 -35.96 -6.49
N ARG A 287 -10.77 -36.36 -6.44
CA ARG A 287 -11.54 -36.49 -5.18
C ARG A 287 -10.92 -37.50 -4.21
N LEU A 288 -10.45 -38.65 -4.68
CA LEU A 288 -9.75 -39.65 -3.85
C LEU A 288 -8.46 -39.07 -3.25
N GLY A 289 -7.68 -38.33 -4.05
CA GLY A 289 -6.48 -37.64 -3.59
C GLY A 289 -6.74 -36.54 -2.55
N TRP A 290 -7.92 -35.91 -2.56
CA TRP A 290 -8.30 -34.96 -1.50
C TRP A 290 -8.66 -35.65 -0.17
N HIS A 291 -9.27 -36.85 -0.25
CA HIS A 291 -9.65 -37.64 0.93
C HIS A 291 -8.45 -38.22 1.69
N ASP A 292 -7.44 -38.78 1.01
CA ASP A 292 -6.16 -39.16 1.61
C ASP A 292 -5.00 -38.62 0.78
N PHE A 293 -4.11 -37.86 1.43
CA PHE A 293 -2.94 -37.27 0.77
C PHE A 293 -2.05 -38.29 0.04
N ARG A 294 -2.05 -39.56 0.46
CA ARG A 294 -1.29 -40.64 -0.22
C ARG A 294 -1.82 -40.94 -1.61
N ALA A 295 -3.13 -40.84 -1.81
CA ALA A 295 -3.78 -41.03 -3.12
C ALA A 295 -3.64 -39.80 -4.06
N SER A 296 -3.00 -38.71 -3.62
CA SER A 296 -2.90 -37.46 -4.39
C SER A 296 -1.70 -37.37 -5.35
N GLY A 297 -0.63 -38.14 -5.09
CA GLY A 297 0.67 -37.95 -5.73
C GLY A 297 1.65 -37.05 -4.97
N ILE A 298 1.19 -36.23 -4.01
CA ILE A 298 2.06 -35.31 -3.25
C ILE A 298 3.17 -36.04 -2.49
N VAL A 299 2.95 -37.30 -2.09
CA VAL A 299 3.93 -38.13 -1.38
C VAL A 299 5.13 -38.51 -2.25
N GLY A 300 4.98 -38.57 -3.58
CA GLY A 300 6.10 -38.80 -4.50
C GLY A 300 7.08 -37.62 -4.49
N THR A 301 6.55 -36.39 -4.47
CA THR A 301 7.35 -35.16 -4.64
C THR A 301 7.76 -34.50 -3.31
N CYS A 302 6.92 -34.54 -2.28
CA CYS A 302 7.10 -33.83 -1.01
C CYS A 302 7.47 -34.74 0.18
N LYS A 303 7.88 -36.00 -0.07
CA LYS A 303 8.14 -37.03 0.97
C LYS A 303 9.08 -36.54 2.08
N THR A 304 10.11 -35.80 1.68
CA THR A 304 11.17 -35.26 2.55
C THR A 304 10.63 -34.17 3.48
N GLU A 305 9.86 -33.23 2.95
CA GLU A 305 9.32 -32.08 3.67
C GLU A 305 8.19 -32.49 4.62
N ILE A 306 7.29 -33.38 4.18
CA ILE A 306 6.22 -33.93 5.02
C ILE A 306 6.80 -34.60 6.29
N ARG A 307 7.94 -35.30 6.16
CA ARG A 307 8.67 -35.90 7.28
C ARG A 307 9.43 -34.86 8.11
N LYS A 308 10.19 -33.96 7.45
CA LYS A 308 11.00 -32.91 8.09
C LYS A 308 10.16 -31.99 8.98
N TYR A 309 8.98 -31.58 8.52
CA TYR A 309 8.07 -30.67 9.21
C TYR A 309 6.97 -31.39 10.01
N ARG A 310 7.03 -32.74 10.12
CA ARG A 310 6.10 -33.57 10.91
C ARG A 310 4.62 -33.33 10.60
N CYS A 311 4.29 -33.19 9.31
CA CYS A 311 2.92 -32.93 8.87
C CYS A 311 1.95 -34.11 9.10
N ARG A 312 2.48 -35.33 9.31
CA ARG A 312 1.75 -36.43 9.93
C ARG A 312 1.94 -36.36 11.44
N ARG A 313 0.86 -36.11 12.18
CA ARG A 313 0.87 -36.24 13.65
C ARG A 313 0.76 -37.71 14.04
N GLU A 314 1.59 -38.13 14.97
CA GLU A 314 1.45 -39.41 15.67
C GLU A 314 0.36 -39.26 16.75
N THR A 315 -0.91 -39.28 16.33
CA THR A 315 -2.01 -39.46 17.29
C THR A 315 -1.86 -40.84 17.94
N SER A 316 -1.73 -40.87 19.26
CA SER A 316 -1.31 -42.02 20.07
C SER A 316 -2.33 -43.17 20.17
N SER A 317 -3.23 -43.28 19.20
CA SER A 317 -4.20 -44.35 19.05
C SER A 317 -4.45 -44.60 17.55
N THR A 318 -4.13 -45.83 17.12
CA THR A 318 -4.23 -46.41 15.75
C THR A 318 -3.54 -45.66 14.59
N SER A 319 -2.75 -46.41 13.82
CA SER A 319 -2.00 -45.96 12.63
C SER A 319 -2.86 -45.58 11.42
N ASP A 320 -4.18 -45.81 11.52
CA ASP A 320 -5.04 -46.12 10.38
C ASP A 320 -6.03 -45.01 10.02
N LYS A 321 -6.02 -43.87 10.71
CA LYS A 321 -6.85 -42.72 10.33
C LYS A 321 -6.26 -41.99 9.11
N HIS A 322 -7.11 -41.76 8.11
CA HIS A 322 -6.77 -41.01 6.90
C HIS A 322 -6.44 -39.55 7.22
N VAL A 323 -5.33 -39.08 6.64
CA VAL A 323 -4.91 -37.68 6.72
C VAL A 323 -5.30 -37.00 5.41
N ARG A 324 -6.08 -35.92 5.50
CA ARG A 324 -6.60 -35.23 4.32
C ARG A 324 -5.50 -34.43 3.63
N LEU A 325 -5.58 -34.29 2.30
CA LEU A 325 -4.61 -33.49 1.55
C LEU A 325 -4.54 -32.03 2.04
N SER A 326 -5.68 -31.44 2.38
CA SER A 326 -5.75 -30.07 2.92
C SER A 326 -4.92 -29.88 4.19
N GLN A 327 -4.86 -30.88 5.08
CA GLN A 327 -4.04 -30.81 6.31
C GLN A 327 -2.54 -30.80 5.99
N ILE A 328 -2.11 -31.56 4.98
CA ILE A 328 -0.71 -31.59 4.53
C ILE A 328 -0.33 -30.28 3.82
N LEU A 329 -1.20 -29.76 2.94
CA LEU A 329 -0.98 -28.48 2.26
C LEU A 329 -0.82 -27.34 3.28
N LEU A 330 -1.76 -27.19 4.22
CA LEU A 330 -1.72 -26.18 5.29
C LEU A 330 -0.49 -26.33 6.20
N CYS A 331 -0.01 -27.56 6.43
CA CYS A 331 1.21 -27.78 7.22
C CYS A 331 2.49 -27.35 6.49
N LEU A 332 2.65 -27.75 5.23
CA LEU A 332 3.79 -27.35 4.41
C LEU A 332 3.79 -25.83 4.20
N GLU A 333 2.62 -25.23 4.01
CA GLU A 333 2.43 -23.78 3.97
C GLU A 333 2.80 -23.07 5.28
N ASN A 334 2.35 -23.57 6.43
CA ASN A 334 2.77 -23.05 7.74
C ASN A 334 4.32 -23.07 7.88
N ALA A 335 5.00 -24.07 7.32
CA ALA A 335 6.47 -24.11 7.27
C ALA A 335 7.04 -23.00 6.36
N ALA A 336 6.46 -22.76 5.19
CA ALA A 336 6.87 -21.69 4.27
C ALA A 336 6.73 -20.28 4.90
N HIS A 337 5.54 -19.92 5.42
CA HIS A 337 5.29 -18.60 6.04
C HIS A 337 6.05 -18.38 7.37
N THR A 338 6.64 -19.43 7.94
CA THR A 338 7.56 -19.34 9.09
C THR A 338 9.04 -19.25 8.67
N GLY A 339 9.33 -19.19 7.37
CA GLY A 339 10.68 -19.00 6.83
C GLY A 339 11.47 -20.28 6.59
N HIS A 340 10.82 -21.46 6.57
CA HIS A 340 11.49 -22.72 6.28
C HIS A 340 11.52 -23.01 4.77
N GLU A 341 12.68 -23.44 4.27
CA GLU A 341 12.86 -23.78 2.85
C GLU A 341 12.15 -25.09 2.45
N ILE A 342 11.46 -25.07 1.31
CA ILE A 342 10.77 -26.21 0.68
C ILE A 342 11.36 -26.39 -0.72
N ASN A 343 11.58 -27.63 -1.17
CA ASN A 343 12.08 -27.91 -2.51
C ASN A 343 11.14 -27.32 -3.59
N ARG A 344 11.72 -26.78 -4.67
CA ARG A 344 11.00 -26.21 -5.81
C ARG A 344 10.03 -27.21 -6.46
N GLU A 345 10.40 -28.48 -6.52
CA GLU A 345 9.53 -29.54 -7.06
C GLU A 345 8.29 -29.74 -6.17
N CYS A 346 8.48 -29.76 -4.85
CA CYS A 346 7.38 -29.84 -3.89
C CYS A 346 6.50 -28.57 -3.92
N LEU A 347 7.09 -27.37 -4.01
CA LEU A 347 6.34 -26.11 -4.18
C LEU A 347 5.50 -26.11 -5.47
N TYR A 348 6.02 -26.65 -6.58
CA TYR A 348 5.26 -26.80 -7.81
C TYR A 348 4.06 -27.76 -7.61
N GLU A 349 4.26 -28.89 -6.94
CA GLU A 349 3.19 -29.86 -6.65
C GLU A 349 2.10 -29.26 -5.75
N ILE A 350 2.49 -28.55 -4.68
CA ILE A 350 1.58 -27.78 -3.81
C ILE A 350 0.75 -26.82 -4.66
N LYS A 351 1.39 -26.05 -5.54
CA LYS A 351 0.70 -25.12 -6.45
C LYS A 351 -0.31 -25.83 -7.37
N GLN A 352 0.01 -26.99 -7.93
CA GLN A 352 -0.93 -27.74 -8.77
C GLN A 352 -2.16 -28.21 -7.98
N HIS A 353 -1.97 -28.70 -6.74
CA HIS A 353 -3.10 -29.09 -5.90
C HIS A 353 -3.98 -27.90 -5.51
N ARG A 354 -3.38 -26.77 -5.12
CA ARG A 354 -4.14 -25.53 -4.82
C ARG A 354 -4.90 -25.02 -6.04
N ARG A 355 -4.31 -25.07 -7.24
CA ARG A 355 -4.99 -24.65 -8.48
C ARG A 355 -6.17 -25.56 -8.79
N ALA A 356 -5.99 -26.89 -8.68
CA ALA A 356 -7.08 -27.84 -8.87
C ALA A 356 -8.25 -27.58 -7.91
N LEU A 357 -7.97 -27.16 -6.67
CA LEU A 357 -8.97 -26.78 -5.67
C LEU A 357 -9.84 -25.59 -6.11
N LEU A 358 -9.21 -24.55 -6.68
CA LEU A 358 -9.91 -23.35 -7.16
C LEU A 358 -10.54 -23.55 -8.55
N GLU A 359 -10.08 -24.52 -9.35
CA GLU A 359 -10.69 -24.87 -10.63
C GLU A 359 -12.02 -25.63 -10.47
N ASP A 360 -12.19 -26.44 -9.42
CA ASP A 360 -13.33 -27.34 -9.23
C ASP A 360 -13.82 -27.42 -7.78
N TYR A 361 -15.00 -26.86 -7.53
CA TYR A 361 -15.68 -26.82 -6.24
C TYR A 361 -16.13 -28.21 -5.74
N THR A 362 -16.23 -29.23 -6.61
CA THR A 362 -16.67 -30.58 -6.22
C THR A 362 -15.57 -31.39 -5.52
N LEU A 363 -14.31 -30.95 -5.63
CA LEU A 363 -13.17 -31.55 -4.95
C LEU A 363 -13.19 -31.34 -3.43
N THR A 364 -14.01 -30.42 -2.92
CA THR A 364 -14.17 -30.12 -1.49
C THR A 364 -15.58 -30.46 -1.00
N PRO A 365 -15.76 -31.64 -0.38
CA PRO A 365 -17.06 -32.08 0.12
C PRO A 365 -17.67 -31.14 1.16
N GLU A 366 -16.83 -30.46 1.94
CA GLU A 366 -17.25 -29.46 2.93
C GLU A 366 -17.87 -28.23 2.24
N LEU A 367 -17.26 -27.75 1.16
CA LEU A 367 -17.79 -26.64 0.37
C LEU A 367 -19.07 -27.07 -0.36
N LEU A 368 -19.04 -28.24 -1.00
CA LEU A 368 -20.19 -28.79 -1.71
C LEU A 368 -21.40 -28.95 -0.79
N SER A 369 -21.24 -29.58 0.38
CA SER A 369 -22.33 -29.79 1.35
C SER A 369 -22.81 -28.49 2.00
N ALA A 370 -21.91 -27.56 2.32
CA ALA A 370 -22.28 -26.29 2.95
C ALA A 370 -22.95 -25.29 2.00
N CYS A 371 -22.61 -25.32 0.70
CA CYS A 371 -23.07 -24.36 -0.31
C CYS A 371 -24.09 -24.94 -1.33
N ILE A 372 -24.59 -26.16 -1.15
CA ILE A 372 -25.42 -26.84 -2.18
C ILE A 372 -26.69 -26.06 -2.57
N SER A 373 -27.35 -25.40 -1.60
CA SER A 373 -28.54 -24.59 -1.87
C SER A 373 -28.22 -23.33 -2.68
N GLU A 374 -27.13 -22.67 -2.37
CA GLU A 374 -26.67 -21.44 -3.01
C GLU A 374 -26.17 -21.73 -4.43
N GLN A 375 -25.43 -22.84 -4.58
CA GLN A 375 -24.93 -23.30 -5.86
C GLN A 375 -26.08 -23.68 -6.80
N THR A 376 -27.09 -24.40 -6.33
CA THR A 376 -28.24 -24.83 -7.16
C THR A 376 -29.20 -23.68 -7.49
N ASN A 377 -29.47 -22.77 -6.56
CA ASN A 377 -30.44 -21.69 -6.77
C ASN A 377 -29.87 -20.50 -7.57
N TYR A 378 -28.58 -20.17 -7.39
CA TYR A 378 -28.00 -18.92 -7.88
C TYR A 378 -26.77 -19.08 -8.80
N CYS A 379 -26.03 -20.18 -8.69
CA CYS A 379 -24.81 -20.43 -9.49
C CYS A 379 -24.93 -21.59 -10.49
N ALA A 380 -26.14 -22.13 -10.69
CA ALA A 380 -26.39 -23.17 -11.68
C ALA A 380 -25.98 -22.70 -13.09
N GLY A 381 -25.20 -23.51 -13.80
CA GLY A 381 -24.73 -23.21 -15.15
C GLY A 381 -23.47 -22.33 -15.25
N LYS A 382 -22.85 -21.90 -14.14
CA LYS A 382 -21.57 -21.15 -14.20
C LYS A 382 -20.37 -21.96 -14.68
N GLY A 383 -20.48 -23.29 -14.72
CA GLY A 383 -19.45 -24.19 -15.25
C GLY A 383 -18.25 -24.40 -14.32
N VAL A 384 -17.31 -25.19 -14.85
CA VAL A 384 -16.00 -25.49 -14.24
C VAL A 384 -14.99 -24.35 -14.47
N ASN A 385 -13.73 -24.52 -14.05
CA ASN A 385 -12.67 -23.50 -14.08
C ASN A 385 -12.89 -22.35 -13.07
N GLY A 386 -13.31 -22.65 -11.85
CA GLY A 386 -13.45 -21.69 -10.74
C GLY A 386 -14.61 -20.70 -10.81
N ASN A 387 -15.31 -20.60 -11.94
CA ASN A 387 -16.47 -19.73 -12.12
C ASN A 387 -17.59 -19.93 -11.06
N THR A 388 -17.79 -21.17 -10.60
CA THR A 388 -18.73 -21.47 -9.51
C THR A 388 -18.28 -20.88 -8.17
N ILE A 389 -16.98 -20.95 -7.87
CA ILE A 389 -16.40 -20.37 -6.64
C ILE A 389 -16.51 -18.84 -6.67
N HIS A 390 -16.17 -18.19 -7.79
CA HIS A 390 -16.34 -16.75 -7.96
C HIS A 390 -17.80 -16.29 -7.90
N CYS A 391 -18.74 -17.13 -8.35
CA CYS A 391 -20.17 -16.88 -8.17
C CYS A 391 -20.56 -16.90 -6.67
N LEU A 392 -20.10 -17.89 -5.89
CA LEU A 392 -20.31 -17.93 -4.44
C LEU A 392 -19.63 -16.75 -3.72
N MET A 393 -18.43 -16.34 -4.15
CA MET A 393 -17.76 -15.12 -3.65
C MET A 393 -18.57 -13.85 -3.94
N ALA A 394 -19.19 -13.74 -5.12
CA ALA A 394 -20.06 -12.62 -5.47
C ALA A 394 -21.33 -12.60 -4.61
N LEU A 395 -21.97 -13.74 -4.36
CA LEU A 395 -23.12 -13.86 -3.47
C LEU A 395 -22.77 -13.55 -2.00
N ALA A 396 -21.52 -13.83 -1.57
CA ALA A 396 -21.04 -13.46 -0.23
C ALA A 396 -21.06 -11.94 0.02
N GLN A 397 -20.96 -11.15 -1.06
CA GLN A 397 -21.02 -9.68 -1.11
C GLN A 397 -22.41 -9.12 -1.46
N SER A 398 -23.43 -9.97 -1.61
CA SER A 398 -24.78 -9.50 -1.89
C SER A 398 -25.28 -8.60 -0.75
N ARG A 399 -25.94 -7.49 -1.13
CA ARG A 399 -26.66 -6.62 -0.20
C ARG A 399 -28.05 -7.15 0.11
N ASP A 400 -28.63 -7.93 -0.79
CA ASP A 400 -29.88 -8.65 -0.56
C ASP A 400 -29.60 -9.84 0.38
N MET A 401 -30.25 -9.80 1.54
CA MET A 401 -30.12 -10.81 2.61
C MET A 401 -30.67 -12.18 2.17
N ASP A 402 -31.66 -12.23 1.28
CA ASP A 402 -32.28 -13.47 0.80
C ASP A 402 -31.41 -14.15 -0.30
N MET A 403 -30.56 -13.36 -0.97
CA MET A 403 -29.54 -13.85 -1.92
C MET A 403 -28.16 -14.12 -1.29
N ARG A 404 -27.95 -13.75 -0.02
CA ARG A 404 -26.65 -13.87 0.64
C ARG A 404 -26.37 -15.30 1.09
N ILE A 405 -25.14 -15.78 0.89
CA ILE A 405 -24.76 -17.15 1.27
C ILE A 405 -24.86 -17.39 2.78
N LYS A 406 -25.22 -18.60 3.18
CA LYS A 406 -25.32 -18.99 4.61
C LYS A 406 -23.96 -18.93 5.30
N PRO A 407 -23.92 -18.73 6.64
CA PRO A 407 -22.66 -18.71 7.41
C PRO A 407 -21.81 -19.98 7.23
N GLN A 408 -22.45 -21.15 7.09
CA GLN A 408 -21.77 -22.42 6.84
C GLN A 408 -21.06 -22.42 5.47
N CYS A 409 -21.74 -21.97 4.41
CA CYS A 409 -21.16 -21.82 3.08
C CYS A 409 -20.01 -20.79 3.08
N ARG A 410 -20.18 -19.64 3.77
CA ARG A 410 -19.13 -18.63 3.92
C ARG A 410 -17.88 -19.21 4.60
N ALA A 411 -18.02 -19.89 5.73
CA ALA A 411 -16.88 -20.45 6.46
C ALA A 411 -16.16 -21.54 5.64
N ALA A 412 -16.89 -22.35 4.87
CA ALA A 412 -16.29 -23.31 3.94
C ALA A 412 -15.52 -22.60 2.82
N LEU A 413 -16.08 -21.53 2.24
CA LEU A 413 -15.45 -20.71 1.19
C LEU A 413 -14.20 -19.98 1.69
N GLU A 414 -14.23 -19.42 2.90
CA GLU A 414 -13.07 -18.83 3.58
C GLU A 414 -11.93 -19.84 3.76
N ASN A 415 -12.25 -21.08 4.16
CA ASN A 415 -11.27 -22.16 4.28
C ASN A 415 -10.66 -22.56 2.92
N ILE A 416 -11.44 -22.56 1.84
CA ILE A 416 -10.93 -22.84 0.49
C ILE A 416 -9.99 -21.74 0.00
N ILE A 417 -10.35 -20.46 0.22
CA ILE A 417 -9.50 -19.31 -0.10
C ILE A 417 -8.20 -19.37 0.70
N LYS A 418 -8.27 -19.80 1.97
CA LYS A 418 -7.10 -20.03 2.81
C LYS A 418 -6.17 -21.10 2.23
N ILE A 419 -6.68 -22.31 1.96
CA ILE A 419 -5.87 -23.40 1.37
C ILE A 419 -5.30 -22.99 0.00
N GLY A 420 -6.05 -22.19 -0.76
CA GLY A 420 -5.64 -21.66 -2.06
C GLY A 420 -4.51 -20.63 -2.01
N ASP A 421 -4.35 -19.88 -0.91
CA ASP A 421 -3.25 -18.92 -0.69
C ASP A 421 -3.03 -17.96 -1.88
N ILE A 422 -4.13 -17.38 -2.35
CA ILE A 422 -4.18 -16.49 -3.53
C ILE A 422 -3.29 -15.24 -3.34
N SER A 423 -3.02 -14.87 -2.09
CA SER A 423 -2.14 -13.74 -1.73
C SER A 423 -0.66 -14.01 -2.05
N SER A 424 -0.15 -15.23 -1.85
CA SER A 424 1.25 -15.55 -2.16
C SER A 424 1.49 -15.86 -3.64
N ASP A 425 0.49 -16.44 -4.34
CA ASP A 425 0.54 -16.65 -5.78
C ASP A 425 -0.84 -16.54 -6.44
N TRP A 426 -1.09 -15.36 -7.00
CA TRP A 426 -2.32 -15.03 -7.75
C TRP A 426 -2.67 -16.02 -8.89
N SER A 427 -1.68 -16.73 -9.46
CA SER A 427 -1.88 -17.67 -10.58
C SER A 427 -2.36 -19.07 -10.16
N VAL A 428 -2.63 -19.25 -8.85
CA VAL A 428 -3.39 -20.39 -8.32
C VAL A 428 -4.88 -20.26 -8.65
N ASP A 429 -5.40 -19.04 -8.72
CA ASP A 429 -6.78 -18.75 -9.09
C ASP A 429 -6.90 -18.62 -10.63
N PRO A 430 -7.59 -19.55 -11.31
CA PRO A 430 -7.69 -19.55 -12.77
C PRO A 430 -8.56 -18.41 -13.32
N VAL A 431 -9.54 -17.91 -12.56
CA VAL A 431 -10.46 -16.85 -13.00
C VAL A 431 -9.76 -15.49 -12.85
N LEU A 432 -9.07 -15.29 -11.73
CA LEU A 432 -8.21 -14.12 -11.53
C LEU A 432 -7.09 -14.07 -12.57
N GLU A 433 -6.39 -15.18 -12.79
CA GLU A 433 -5.33 -15.26 -13.80
C GLU A 433 -5.88 -14.89 -15.18
N GLN A 434 -6.97 -15.53 -15.63
CA GLN A 434 -7.58 -15.28 -16.93
C GLN A 434 -8.03 -13.82 -17.13
N LYS A 435 -8.69 -13.22 -16.12
CA LYS A 435 -9.28 -11.87 -16.24
C LYS A 435 -8.28 -10.75 -16.01
N CYS A 436 -7.28 -10.93 -15.15
CA CYS A 436 -6.33 -9.87 -14.80
C CYS A 436 -4.98 -9.96 -15.52
N LEU A 437 -4.64 -11.04 -16.22
CA LEU A 437 -3.42 -11.10 -17.04
C LEU A 437 -3.30 -9.92 -18.04
N PRO A 438 -4.35 -9.51 -18.79
CA PRO A 438 -4.26 -8.36 -19.70
C PRO A 438 -4.00 -7.02 -18.99
N VAL A 439 -4.46 -6.89 -17.73
CA VAL A 439 -4.23 -5.70 -16.89
C VAL A 439 -2.79 -5.70 -16.38
N LYS A 440 -2.30 -6.85 -15.92
CA LYS A 440 -0.91 -7.03 -15.46
C LYS A 440 0.09 -6.70 -16.57
N GLU A 441 -0.12 -7.21 -17.78
CA GLU A 441 0.83 -7.02 -18.90
C GLU A 441 0.90 -5.58 -19.41
N LYS A 442 -0.19 -4.81 -19.29
CA LYS A 442 -0.28 -3.42 -19.76
C LYS A 442 0.13 -2.37 -18.72
N SER A 443 0.36 -2.77 -17.47
CA SER A 443 0.61 -1.86 -16.34
C SER A 443 2.01 -2.03 -15.75
N SER A 444 2.35 -1.17 -14.79
CA SER A 444 3.54 -1.31 -13.94
C SER A 444 3.62 -2.65 -13.18
N CYS A 445 2.52 -3.40 -13.08
CA CYS A 445 2.50 -4.73 -12.45
C CYS A 445 3.14 -5.84 -13.31
N ALA A 446 3.51 -5.57 -14.57
CA ALA A 446 4.21 -6.52 -15.44
C ALA A 446 5.51 -7.06 -14.81
N THR A 447 6.24 -6.20 -14.08
CA THR A 447 7.52 -6.54 -13.43
C THR A 447 7.39 -7.00 -11.96
N ALA A 448 6.18 -7.12 -11.43
CA ALA A 448 5.98 -7.53 -10.04
C ALA A 448 6.26 -9.03 -9.84
N PRO A 449 6.96 -9.45 -8.75
CA PRO A 449 7.09 -10.87 -8.40
C PRO A 449 5.72 -11.45 -8.00
N PRO A 450 5.49 -12.78 -8.15
CA PRO A 450 4.16 -13.38 -7.99
C PRO A 450 3.42 -12.99 -6.69
N ASN A 451 4.12 -13.00 -5.56
CA ASN A 451 3.62 -12.61 -4.24
C ASN A 451 3.34 -11.12 -4.03
N ARG A 452 3.60 -10.28 -5.05
CA ARG A 452 3.25 -8.86 -5.08
C ARG A 452 2.38 -8.48 -6.28
N VAL A 453 2.04 -9.42 -7.17
CA VAL A 453 1.16 -9.14 -8.31
C VAL A 453 -0.23 -8.74 -7.81
N LEU A 454 -0.80 -9.49 -6.86
CA LEU A 454 -2.11 -9.17 -6.29
C LEU A 454 -2.10 -7.79 -5.60
N ASP A 455 -1.09 -7.55 -4.76
CA ASP A 455 -0.89 -6.26 -4.06
C ASP A 455 -0.76 -5.09 -5.05
N CYS A 456 -0.11 -5.30 -6.19
CA CYS A 456 0.04 -4.32 -7.27
C CYS A 456 -1.27 -4.07 -8.02
N LEU A 457 -1.99 -5.14 -8.42
CA LEU A 457 -3.29 -5.03 -9.09
C LEU A 457 -4.33 -4.30 -8.22
N MET A 458 -4.34 -4.55 -6.90
CA MET A 458 -5.17 -3.81 -5.95
C MET A 458 -4.80 -2.32 -5.85
N ASN A 459 -3.53 -1.96 -6.06
CA ASN A 459 -3.11 -0.56 -6.10
C ASN A 459 -3.53 0.16 -7.39
N LEU A 460 -3.72 -0.57 -8.51
CA LEU A 460 -4.22 0.02 -9.76
C LEU A 460 -5.71 0.43 -9.67
N LEU A 461 -6.51 -0.23 -8.84
CA LEU A 461 -7.90 0.18 -8.53
C LEU A 461 -7.98 1.60 -7.93
N VAL A 462 -6.88 2.10 -7.37
CA VAL A 462 -6.79 3.42 -6.72
C VAL A 462 -6.28 4.51 -7.68
N SER A 463 -5.68 4.14 -8.82
CA SER A 463 -5.02 5.06 -9.74
C SER A 463 -5.88 5.41 -10.96
N ASP A 464 -6.78 6.40 -10.80
CA ASP A 464 -7.34 7.21 -11.91
C ASP A 464 -6.25 8.10 -12.56
N THR A 465 -5.09 7.54 -12.91
CA THR A 465 -3.97 8.29 -13.48
C THR A 465 -4.15 8.43 -14.98
N ASN A 466 -4.70 9.56 -15.43
CA ASN A 466 -4.79 9.96 -16.84
C ASN A 466 -3.42 10.14 -17.55
N GLN A 467 -2.30 9.83 -16.90
CA GLN A 467 -0.93 9.95 -17.41
C GLN A 467 -0.05 8.84 -16.81
N GLY A 468 0.73 8.16 -17.65
CA GLY A 468 1.63 7.06 -17.26
C GLY A 468 1.27 5.74 -17.95
N PRO A 469 2.05 4.66 -17.74
CA PRO A 469 1.76 3.34 -18.30
C PRO A 469 0.50 2.71 -17.69
N ASP A 470 0.07 3.15 -16.51
CA ASP A 470 -1.09 2.62 -15.78
C ASP A 470 -2.43 3.26 -16.23
N ALA A 471 -2.41 4.21 -17.16
CA ALA A 471 -3.59 4.93 -17.62
C ALA A 471 -4.58 4.01 -18.36
N ASN A 472 -5.80 3.89 -17.82
CA ASN A 472 -6.86 3.00 -18.32
C ASN A 472 -6.44 1.52 -18.44
N ALA A 473 -5.48 1.07 -17.61
CA ALA A 473 -5.02 -0.32 -17.63
C ALA A 473 -6.05 -1.31 -17.01
N MET A 474 -6.84 -0.86 -16.04
CA MET A 474 -7.85 -1.68 -15.36
C MET A 474 -9.05 -1.97 -16.28
N THR A 475 -9.63 -3.16 -16.13
CA THR A 475 -10.83 -3.61 -16.86
C THR A 475 -11.93 -4.02 -15.87
N GLU A 476 -13.19 -3.81 -16.22
CA GLU A 476 -14.36 -4.12 -15.38
C GLU A 476 -14.38 -5.59 -14.91
N ASP A 477 -13.97 -6.52 -15.77
CA ASP A 477 -13.84 -7.94 -15.45
C ASP A 477 -12.76 -8.22 -14.40
N CYS A 478 -11.58 -7.60 -14.52
CA CYS A 478 -10.51 -7.74 -13.55
C CYS A 478 -10.87 -7.05 -12.23
N GLU A 479 -11.41 -5.83 -12.28
CA GLU A 479 -11.90 -5.08 -11.12
C GLU A 479 -12.92 -5.89 -10.32
N THR A 480 -13.96 -6.41 -10.97
CA THR A 480 -14.99 -7.23 -10.32
C THR A 480 -14.40 -8.47 -9.64
N THR A 481 -13.39 -9.08 -10.26
CA THR A 481 -12.74 -10.30 -9.74
C THR A 481 -11.79 -10.00 -8.59
N LEU A 482 -11.05 -8.88 -8.66
CA LEU A 482 -10.23 -8.38 -7.55
C LEU A 482 -11.10 -8.06 -6.33
N LEU A 483 -12.22 -7.34 -6.50
CA LEU A 483 -13.15 -7.02 -5.42
C LEU A 483 -13.70 -8.29 -4.72
N GLN A 484 -13.98 -9.35 -5.48
CA GLN A 484 -14.40 -10.65 -4.93
C GLN A 484 -13.37 -11.28 -3.99
N ILE A 485 -12.09 -11.22 -4.34
CA ILE A 485 -11.00 -11.79 -3.55
C ILE A 485 -10.65 -10.87 -2.37
N GLN A 486 -10.66 -9.55 -2.61
CA GLN A 486 -10.43 -8.52 -1.60
C GLN A 486 -11.44 -8.61 -0.45
N TYR A 487 -12.68 -9.00 -0.73
CA TYR A 487 -13.71 -9.25 0.30
C TYR A 487 -13.20 -10.21 1.39
N PHE A 488 -12.57 -11.33 1.01
CA PHE A 488 -12.10 -12.32 1.97
C PHE A 488 -10.75 -11.94 2.60
N ILE A 489 -9.79 -11.49 1.79
CA ILE A 489 -8.46 -11.06 2.27
C ILE A 489 -8.57 -9.89 3.27
N SER A 490 -9.56 -9.00 3.12
CA SER A 490 -9.77 -7.91 4.08
C SER A 490 -10.37 -8.35 5.42
N ARG A 491 -10.99 -9.53 5.51
CA ARG A 491 -11.72 -10.02 6.68
C ARG A 491 -10.89 -10.88 7.64
N ASP A 492 -9.85 -11.57 7.14
CA ASP A 492 -9.00 -12.42 7.98
C ASP A 492 -7.51 -12.06 7.87
N PHE A 493 -6.87 -11.82 9.02
CA PHE A 493 -5.49 -11.32 9.12
C PHE A 493 -4.43 -12.23 8.44
N PRO A 494 -4.50 -13.57 8.52
CA PRO A 494 -3.57 -14.46 7.82
C PRO A 494 -3.75 -14.51 6.29
N LEU A 495 -4.90 -14.09 5.74
CA LEU A 495 -5.15 -14.17 4.29
C LEU A 495 -4.38 -13.12 3.46
N ASP A 496 -3.91 -12.04 4.08
CA ASP A 496 -2.93 -11.12 3.48
C ASP A 496 -1.53 -11.59 3.90
N SER A 497 -0.84 -12.30 3.01
CA SER A 497 0.47 -12.92 3.30
C SER A 497 1.52 -11.89 3.70
N VAL A 498 1.56 -10.74 3.03
CA VAL A 498 2.53 -9.66 3.28
C VAL A 498 2.24 -8.98 4.63
N LEU A 499 0.97 -8.75 4.96
CA LEU A 499 0.56 -8.29 6.29
C LEU A 499 0.94 -9.29 7.37
N PHE A 500 0.63 -10.57 7.19
CA PHE A 500 0.90 -11.61 8.17
C PHE A 500 2.40 -11.75 8.45
N GLU A 501 3.23 -11.84 7.40
CA GLU A 501 4.69 -11.88 7.53
C GLU A 501 5.23 -10.68 8.31
N THR A 502 4.72 -9.48 8.03
CA THR A 502 5.21 -8.21 8.61
C THR A 502 4.71 -7.98 10.04
N CYS A 503 3.50 -8.44 10.39
CA CYS A 503 2.81 -8.07 11.63
C CYS A 503 2.60 -9.21 12.64
N LYS A 504 2.88 -10.47 12.32
CA LYS A 504 2.58 -11.64 13.19
C LYS A 504 3.07 -11.51 14.63
N ASP A 505 4.27 -10.97 14.85
CA ASP A 505 4.84 -10.84 16.19
C ASP A 505 4.17 -9.72 17.02
N ASP A 506 3.87 -8.58 16.39
CA ASP A 506 3.09 -7.50 17.00
C ASP A 506 1.64 -7.95 17.28
N ALA A 507 1.02 -8.66 16.34
CA ALA A 507 -0.33 -9.21 16.47
C ALA A 507 -0.41 -10.22 17.63
N LYS A 508 0.60 -11.07 17.81
CA LYS A 508 0.70 -11.96 18.97
C LYS A 508 0.84 -11.16 20.28
N LYS A 509 1.79 -10.22 20.32
CA LYS A 509 2.17 -9.48 21.52
C LYS A 509 1.08 -8.53 22.02
N LEU A 510 0.38 -7.86 21.10
CA LEU A 510 -0.55 -6.77 21.39
C LEU A 510 -2.02 -7.16 21.22
N CYS A 511 -2.31 -8.14 20.37
CA CYS A 511 -3.68 -8.48 19.93
C CYS A 511 -4.07 -9.94 20.18
N GLY A 512 -3.20 -10.73 20.82
CA GLY A 512 -3.49 -12.13 21.15
C GLY A 512 -3.62 -13.07 19.93
N ALA A 513 -3.01 -12.70 18.79
CA ALA A 513 -3.03 -13.55 17.60
C ALA A 513 -2.16 -14.82 17.78
N THR A 514 -2.54 -15.90 17.09
CA THR A 514 -1.76 -17.15 17.04
C THR A 514 -0.49 -16.98 16.20
N THR A 515 0.62 -17.62 16.60
CA THR A 515 1.86 -17.62 15.80
C THR A 515 1.79 -18.47 14.53
N ALA A 516 0.90 -19.46 14.50
CA ALA A 516 0.65 -20.27 13.32
C ALA A 516 -0.30 -19.52 12.38
N TRP A 517 0.02 -19.52 11.08
CA TRP A 517 -0.80 -18.94 10.02
C TRP A 517 -2.13 -19.71 9.88
N SER A 518 -2.10 -21.03 10.09
CA SER A 518 -3.29 -21.81 10.45
C SER A 518 -3.08 -22.56 11.77
N PRO A 519 -3.82 -22.21 12.85
CA PRO A 519 -3.85 -23.00 14.08
C PRO A 519 -4.60 -24.33 13.87
N ASP A 520 -4.56 -25.13 14.92
CA ASP A 520 -5.07 -26.50 14.97
C ASP A 520 -6.62 -26.57 14.84
N PRO A 521 -7.22 -27.40 13.96
CA PRO A 521 -8.67 -27.57 13.92
C PRO A 521 -9.29 -28.06 15.23
N ASP A 522 -8.55 -28.82 16.05
CA ASP A 522 -9.01 -29.26 17.38
C ASP A 522 -8.98 -28.14 18.44
N ASN A 523 -8.39 -26.99 18.11
CA ASN A 523 -8.23 -25.83 19.00
C ASN A 523 -8.80 -24.57 18.34
N TYR A 524 -9.99 -24.72 17.74
CA TYR A 524 -10.69 -23.70 16.97
C TYR A 524 -11.23 -22.57 17.86
N GLU A 525 -10.43 -21.52 18.04
CA GLU A 525 -10.92 -20.26 18.59
C GLU A 525 -11.69 -19.50 17.48
N PRO A 526 -12.94 -19.03 17.72
CA PRO A 526 -13.70 -18.32 16.70
C PRO A 526 -12.95 -17.12 16.12
N SER A 527 -13.03 -16.98 14.80
CA SER A 527 -12.23 -16.07 13.96
C SER A 527 -12.09 -14.64 14.51
N ARG A 528 -11.02 -14.38 15.27
CA ARG A 528 -10.61 -13.03 15.70
C ARG A 528 -9.97 -12.20 14.57
N GLY A 529 -9.93 -12.70 13.33
CA GLY A 529 -9.34 -12.05 12.15
C GLY A 529 -9.68 -10.54 12.01
N PRO A 530 -10.97 -10.13 12.05
CA PRO A 530 -11.36 -8.72 11.99
C PRO A 530 -10.83 -7.90 13.17
N LEU A 531 -10.86 -8.49 14.37
CA LEU A 531 -10.41 -7.86 15.61
C LEU A 531 -8.90 -7.66 15.68
N ILE A 532 -8.10 -8.50 15.00
CA ILE A 532 -6.64 -8.35 14.95
C ILE A 532 -6.26 -7.10 14.15
N MET A 533 -6.86 -6.88 12.98
CA MET A 533 -6.50 -5.73 12.13
C MET A 533 -6.89 -4.39 12.78
N SER A 534 -8.09 -4.33 13.37
CA SER A 534 -8.52 -3.15 14.14
C SER A 534 -7.70 -2.98 15.43
N CYS A 535 -7.29 -4.06 16.10
CA CYS A 535 -6.39 -3.99 17.25
C CYS A 535 -4.99 -3.47 16.89
N LEU A 536 -4.36 -4.00 15.84
CA LEU A 536 -3.06 -3.51 15.36
C LEU A 536 -3.14 -2.02 15.07
N PHE A 537 -4.15 -1.58 14.33
CA PHE A 537 -4.36 -0.18 14.00
C PHE A 537 -4.51 0.73 15.24
N ARG A 538 -5.28 0.32 16.27
CA ARG A 538 -5.40 1.09 17.53
C ARG A 538 -4.09 1.23 18.31
N ASN A 539 -3.14 0.33 18.14
CA ASN A 539 -1.86 0.34 18.87
C ASN A 539 -0.71 1.03 18.09
N ILE A 540 -1.02 1.73 17.00
CA ILE A 540 -0.04 2.54 16.26
C ILE A 540 0.27 3.85 17.02
N ASP A 541 -0.76 4.55 17.50
CA ASP A 541 -0.66 5.91 18.08
C ASP A 541 -1.27 5.99 19.50
N ILE A 542 -0.58 5.43 20.50
CA ILE A 542 -0.91 5.62 21.92
C ILE A 542 0.07 6.62 22.53
N GLU A 543 -0.35 7.89 22.68
CA GLU A 543 0.41 8.89 23.43
C GLU A 543 0.64 8.41 24.88
N GLY A 544 1.89 8.12 25.23
CA GLY A 544 2.31 7.76 26.59
C GLY A 544 2.29 6.27 26.96
N GLY A 545 2.02 5.35 26.02
CA GLY A 545 1.98 3.90 26.28
C GLY A 545 3.31 3.15 26.04
N THR A 546 3.61 2.14 26.85
CA THR A 546 4.83 1.30 26.72
C THR A 546 4.74 0.20 25.66
N SER A 547 3.67 0.16 24.87
CA SER A 547 3.36 -0.91 23.92
C SER A 547 2.89 -0.34 22.58
N GLN A 548 3.83 -0.14 21.66
CA GLN A 548 3.59 0.32 20.29
C GLN A 548 3.88 -0.81 19.29
N VAL A 549 3.13 -0.82 18.18
CA VAL A 549 3.39 -1.67 17.00
C VAL A 549 4.74 -1.32 16.36
N SER A 550 5.45 -2.29 15.78
CA SER A 550 6.70 -2.03 15.06
C SER A 550 6.48 -1.12 13.85
N ARG A 551 7.47 -0.27 13.52
CA ARG A 551 7.41 0.62 12.34
C ARG A 551 7.00 -0.08 11.03
N PRO A 552 7.62 -1.21 10.61
CA PRO A 552 7.22 -1.87 9.36
C PRO A 552 5.78 -2.41 9.40
N CYS A 553 5.32 -2.94 10.54
CA CYS A 553 3.93 -3.36 10.68
C CYS A 553 2.96 -2.16 10.65
N ALA A 554 3.27 -1.08 11.36
CA ALA A 554 2.46 0.14 11.35
C ALA A 554 2.32 0.72 9.94
N ASP A 555 3.40 0.74 9.15
CA ASP A 555 3.38 1.23 7.77
C ASP A 555 2.55 0.33 6.84
N LYS A 556 2.67 -1.00 6.94
CA LYS A 556 1.84 -1.94 6.14
C LYS A 556 0.36 -1.90 6.55
N VAL A 557 0.07 -1.75 7.85
CA VAL A 557 -1.30 -1.56 8.35
C VAL A 557 -1.89 -0.25 7.83
N ARG A 558 -1.15 0.86 7.86
CA ARG A 558 -1.57 2.14 7.26
C ARG A 558 -1.80 2.02 5.75
N GLU A 559 -0.92 1.35 5.02
CA GLU A 559 -1.08 1.06 3.58
C GLU A 559 -2.40 0.34 3.32
N ILE A 560 -2.66 -0.77 4.03
CA ILE A 560 -3.88 -1.56 3.86
C ILE A 560 -5.13 -0.77 4.26
N MET A 561 -5.10 0.03 5.34
CA MET A 561 -6.23 0.88 5.71
C MET A 561 -6.53 1.95 4.63
N ARG A 562 -5.51 2.53 3.99
CA ARG A 562 -5.69 3.43 2.83
C ARG A 562 -6.31 2.73 1.63
N ARG A 563 -5.86 1.49 1.33
CA ARG A 563 -6.46 0.67 0.25
C ARG A 563 -7.93 0.37 0.55
N ARG A 564 -8.24 -0.03 1.78
CA ARG A 564 -9.62 -0.26 2.26
C ARG A 564 -10.49 0.99 2.12
N ALA A 565 -10.00 2.16 2.55
CA ALA A 565 -10.75 3.42 2.47
C ALA A 565 -11.08 3.91 1.04
N ILE A 566 -10.46 3.34 0.00
CA ILE A 566 -10.66 3.75 -1.40
C ILE A 566 -11.35 2.67 -2.24
N SER A 567 -11.06 1.38 -2.02
CA SER A 567 -11.55 0.27 -2.86
C SER A 567 -12.58 -0.64 -2.19
N VAL A 568 -12.73 -0.58 -0.85
CA VAL A 568 -13.54 -1.57 -0.11
C VAL A 568 -14.86 -0.96 0.32
N ARG A 569 -15.97 -1.55 -0.15
CA ARG A 569 -17.30 -1.42 0.48
C ARG A 569 -17.14 -1.65 1.98
N LEU A 570 -17.82 -0.86 2.80
CA LEU A 570 -17.80 -0.83 4.27
C LEU A 570 -17.05 -1.97 5.00
N MET A 571 -16.14 -1.58 5.90
CA MET A 571 -15.48 -2.48 6.84
C MET A 571 -16.49 -3.43 7.52
N PRO A 572 -16.16 -4.72 7.75
CA PRO A 572 -17.08 -5.70 8.34
C PRO A 572 -17.72 -5.22 9.65
N GLU A 573 -16.94 -4.54 10.48
CA GLU A 573 -17.35 -3.97 11.77
C GLU A 573 -18.44 -2.90 11.66
N ILE A 574 -18.65 -2.35 10.45
CA ILE A 574 -19.70 -1.40 10.11
C ILE A 574 -20.75 -2.07 9.22
N GLU A 575 -20.34 -2.82 8.20
CA GLU A 575 -21.23 -3.54 7.29
C GLU A 575 -22.20 -4.43 8.05
N GLU A 576 -21.71 -5.37 8.87
CA GLU A 576 -22.55 -6.35 9.56
C GLU A 576 -23.63 -5.72 10.46
N PRO A 577 -23.34 -4.74 11.35
CA PRO A 577 -24.38 -4.08 12.11
C PRO A 577 -25.25 -3.11 11.28
N CYS A 578 -24.80 -2.66 10.10
CA CYS A 578 -25.52 -1.71 9.25
C CYS A 578 -26.26 -2.31 8.04
N LEU A 579 -26.20 -3.62 7.80
CA LEU A 579 -26.77 -4.26 6.60
C LEU A 579 -28.22 -3.87 6.30
N THR A 580 -29.09 -3.91 7.31
CA THR A 580 -30.50 -3.49 7.16
C THR A 580 -30.57 -2.02 6.77
N ASN A 581 -29.85 -1.15 7.47
CA ASN A 581 -29.85 0.30 7.19
C ASN A 581 -29.22 0.66 5.83
N LEU A 582 -28.31 -0.17 5.31
CA LEU A 582 -27.77 -0.02 3.95
C LEU A 582 -28.80 -0.36 2.88
N ALA A 583 -29.65 -1.37 3.12
CA ALA A 583 -30.76 -1.69 2.24
C ALA A 583 -31.86 -0.61 2.30
N ASP A 584 -32.20 -0.16 3.52
CA ASP A 584 -33.27 0.82 3.77
C ASP A 584 -32.95 2.22 3.21
N PHE A 585 -31.74 2.73 3.44
CA PHE A 585 -31.38 4.13 3.18
C PHE A 585 -30.35 4.33 2.06
N CYS A 586 -29.57 3.30 1.70
CA CYS A 586 -28.36 3.43 0.88
C CYS A 586 -28.34 2.51 -0.36
N SER A 587 -29.52 2.06 -0.79
CA SER A 587 -29.71 1.20 -1.96
C SER A 587 -29.24 1.86 -3.28
N GLU A 588 -29.43 3.17 -3.44
CA GLU A 588 -29.04 3.91 -4.66
C GLU A 588 -27.56 4.32 -4.71
N LYS A 589 -26.89 4.45 -3.55
CA LYS A 589 -25.47 4.82 -3.42
C LYS A 589 -24.60 3.55 -3.44
N THR A 590 -24.17 3.12 -4.63
CA THR A 590 -23.56 1.79 -4.86
C THR A 590 -22.06 1.76 -5.16
N ARG A 591 -21.40 2.92 -5.28
CA ARG A 591 -19.97 3.00 -5.61
C ARG A 591 -19.09 2.86 -4.36
N PRO A 592 -17.85 2.36 -4.49
CA PRO A 592 -16.92 2.24 -3.35
C PRO A 592 -16.79 3.56 -2.57
N GLY A 593 -17.13 3.50 -1.28
CA GLY A 593 -17.04 4.64 -0.35
C GLY A 593 -18.30 5.51 -0.27
N ASP A 594 -19.21 5.47 -1.25
CA ASP A 594 -20.49 6.20 -1.18
C ASP A 594 -21.42 5.62 -0.09
N GLU A 595 -21.24 4.34 0.25
CA GLU A 595 -22.04 3.65 1.27
C GLU A 595 -21.76 4.17 2.69
N LEU A 596 -20.49 4.37 3.02
CA LEU A 596 -20.10 4.92 4.33
C LEU A 596 -20.59 6.36 4.46
N ASN A 597 -20.39 7.18 3.41
CA ASN A 597 -20.91 8.55 3.37
C ASN A 597 -22.45 8.54 3.60
N CYS A 598 -23.17 7.62 2.94
CA CYS A 598 -24.62 7.47 3.12
C CYS A 598 -25.04 7.09 4.55
N LEU A 599 -24.30 6.20 5.22
CA LEU A 599 -24.57 5.87 6.62
C LEU A 599 -24.22 7.06 7.55
N GLN A 600 -23.15 7.79 7.26
CA GLN A 600 -22.79 9.02 7.99
C GLN A 600 -23.86 10.12 7.81
N ASP A 601 -24.45 10.25 6.61
CA ASP A 601 -25.59 11.14 6.32
C ASP A 601 -26.80 10.81 7.22
N HIS A 602 -27.15 9.52 7.33
CA HIS A 602 -28.34 9.02 8.05
C HIS A 602 -28.07 8.61 9.50
N ILE A 603 -26.94 9.02 10.11
CA ILE A 603 -26.45 8.52 11.42
C ILE A 603 -27.44 8.63 12.59
N MET A 604 -28.48 9.46 12.46
CA MET A 604 -29.55 9.59 13.45
C MET A 604 -30.64 8.53 13.34
N GLU A 605 -30.87 8.00 12.13
CA GLU A 605 -31.92 7.05 11.73
C GLU A 605 -31.43 5.59 11.68
N LEU A 606 -30.10 5.39 11.75
CA LEU A 606 -29.48 4.07 11.87
C LEU A 606 -29.91 3.32 13.14
N SER A 607 -29.91 1.99 13.05
CA SER A 607 -30.06 1.11 14.21
C SER A 607 -28.98 1.37 15.27
N PRO A 608 -29.22 1.07 16.57
CA PRO A 608 -28.27 1.39 17.64
C PRO A 608 -26.86 0.82 17.42
N ASN A 609 -26.77 -0.42 16.92
CA ASN A 609 -25.51 -1.10 16.67
C ASN A 609 -24.77 -0.47 15.48
N CYS A 610 -25.47 -0.22 14.37
CA CYS A 610 -24.93 0.47 13.21
C CYS A 610 -24.43 1.87 13.56
N LYS A 611 -25.22 2.62 14.33
CA LYS A 611 -24.89 3.96 14.80
C LYS A 611 -23.62 3.99 15.64
N ILE A 612 -23.41 3.02 16.53
CA ILE A 612 -22.19 2.90 17.33
C ILE A 612 -20.98 2.59 16.43
N ALA A 613 -21.12 1.64 15.50
CA ALA A 613 -20.05 1.29 14.57
C ALA A 613 -19.62 2.47 13.68
N VAL A 614 -20.58 3.14 13.03
CA VAL A 614 -20.35 4.33 12.20
C VAL A 614 -19.77 5.48 13.04
N SER A 615 -20.27 5.71 14.26
CA SER A 615 -19.76 6.78 15.14
C SER A 615 -18.31 6.52 15.56
N ASN A 616 -17.98 5.30 15.96
CA ASN A 616 -16.62 4.90 16.35
C ASN A 616 -15.65 5.05 15.17
N PHE A 617 -16.04 4.60 13.97
CA PHE A 617 -15.21 4.75 12.77
C PHE A 617 -15.02 6.22 12.39
N THR A 618 -16.09 7.01 12.39
CA THR A 618 -16.04 8.45 12.09
C THR A 618 -15.17 9.21 13.09
N GLU A 619 -15.17 8.82 14.38
CA GLU A 619 -14.23 9.38 15.37
C GLU A 619 -12.77 8.99 15.08
N MET A 620 -12.52 7.76 14.62
CA MET A 620 -11.17 7.33 14.21
C MET A 620 -10.68 8.06 12.95
N GLU A 621 -11.53 8.26 11.93
CA GLU A 621 -11.21 9.08 10.75
C GLU A 621 -10.86 10.53 11.11
N MET A 622 -11.56 11.12 12.09
CA MET A 622 -11.26 12.47 12.58
C MET A 622 -9.96 12.57 13.38
N ARG A 623 -9.44 11.45 13.89
CA ARG A 623 -8.16 11.38 14.61
C ARG A 623 -6.97 11.26 13.66
N ASN A 624 -7.06 10.45 12.60
CA ASN A 624 -5.92 10.14 11.70
C ASN A 624 -6.14 10.67 10.25
N PRO A 625 -5.59 11.86 9.90
CA PRO A 625 -5.82 12.51 8.61
C PRO A 625 -5.34 11.72 7.37
N THR A 626 -4.40 10.79 7.56
CA THR A 626 -3.85 9.92 6.50
C THR A 626 -4.85 8.93 5.91
N ILE A 627 -6.04 8.80 6.49
CA ILE A 627 -7.10 7.86 6.08
C ILE A 627 -8.19 8.53 5.24
N ASN A 628 -8.35 9.85 5.32
CA ASN A 628 -9.41 10.55 4.59
C ASN A 628 -9.22 10.36 3.06
N PRO A 629 -10.13 9.64 2.37
CA PRO A 629 -9.89 9.19 1.01
C PRO A 629 -9.85 10.36 0.01
N TYR A 630 -10.62 11.42 0.26
CA TYR A 630 -10.60 12.64 -0.54
C TYR A 630 -9.30 13.43 -0.36
N LEU A 631 -8.78 13.53 0.86
CA LEU A 631 -7.50 14.19 1.14
C LEU A 631 -6.37 13.46 0.40
N TYR A 632 -6.27 12.13 0.53
CA TYR A 632 -5.23 11.39 -0.17
C TYR A 632 -5.43 11.43 -1.69
N LYS A 633 -6.64 11.17 -2.21
CA LYS A 633 -6.93 11.18 -3.67
C LYS A 633 -6.55 12.51 -4.34
N TYR A 634 -6.88 13.65 -3.74
CA TYR A 634 -6.63 14.96 -4.36
C TYR A 634 -5.32 15.63 -3.95
N CYS A 635 -4.73 15.31 -2.80
CA CYS A 635 -3.46 15.90 -2.36
C CYS A 635 -2.22 15.01 -2.61
N ARG A 636 -2.36 13.79 -3.14
CA ARG A 636 -1.26 12.81 -3.34
C ARG A 636 0.02 13.42 -3.90
N GLN A 637 -0.07 14.15 -5.02
CA GLN A 637 1.09 14.79 -5.66
C GLN A 637 1.78 15.85 -4.78
N ILE A 638 1.07 16.48 -3.84
CA ILE A 638 1.65 17.46 -2.92
C ILE A 638 2.29 16.74 -1.74
N ILE A 639 1.63 15.69 -1.22
CA ILE A 639 2.15 14.83 -0.15
C ILE A 639 3.48 14.22 -0.58
N ASP A 640 3.50 13.50 -1.71
CA ASP A 640 4.64 12.73 -2.19
C ASP A 640 5.84 13.60 -2.63
N ASN A 641 5.59 14.85 -3.07
CA ASN A 641 6.66 15.78 -3.51
C ASN A 641 7.13 16.77 -2.43
N LYS A 642 6.33 17.08 -1.39
CA LYS A 642 6.64 18.18 -0.46
C LYS A 642 6.49 17.87 1.04
N CYS A 643 5.76 16.82 1.44
CA CYS A 643 5.63 16.41 2.85
C CYS A 643 6.44 15.13 3.14
N SER A 644 7.48 14.86 2.36
CA SER A 644 8.17 13.56 2.33
C SER A 644 9.19 13.31 3.44
N GLU A 645 9.58 14.35 4.20
CA GLU A 645 10.49 14.23 5.36
C GLU A 645 9.73 14.00 6.68
N ASP A 646 8.49 14.50 6.83
CA ASP A 646 7.71 14.46 8.08
C ASP A 646 6.83 13.19 8.23
N LYS A 647 7.34 12.02 7.82
CA LYS A 647 6.57 10.76 7.82
C LYS A 647 6.34 10.11 9.19
N SER A 648 6.77 10.74 10.29
CA SER A 648 6.82 10.11 11.61
C SER A 648 5.60 10.29 12.51
N GLU A 649 4.78 11.34 12.33
CA GLU A 649 3.61 11.59 13.21
C GLU A 649 2.38 12.06 12.41
N ASP A 650 1.21 11.44 12.65
CA ASP A 650 -0.04 11.68 11.90
C ASP A 650 -0.62 13.11 12.12
N SER A 651 -0.17 13.81 13.16
CA SER A 651 -0.41 15.25 13.36
C SER A 651 0.26 16.11 12.27
N ASP A 652 1.43 15.70 11.81
CA ASP A 652 2.32 16.55 11.02
C ASP A 652 1.97 16.55 9.53
N LEU A 653 1.36 15.48 8.99
CA LEU A 653 0.94 15.49 7.58
C LEU A 653 -0.16 16.53 7.30
N LEU A 654 -1.18 16.60 8.17
CA LEU A 654 -2.22 17.62 8.01
C LEU A 654 -1.67 19.01 8.31
N GLN A 655 -0.72 19.15 9.24
CA GLN A 655 -0.03 20.40 9.49
C GLN A 655 0.79 20.85 8.27
N CYS A 656 1.56 19.95 7.63
CA CYS A 656 2.28 20.19 6.37
C CYS A 656 1.32 20.62 5.24
N LEU A 657 0.19 19.92 5.07
CA LEU A 657 -0.81 20.30 4.06
C LEU A 657 -1.48 21.66 4.36
N ILE A 658 -1.64 22.03 5.64
CA ILE A 658 -2.11 23.36 6.05
C ILE A 658 -1.04 24.43 5.76
N GLU A 659 0.24 24.13 5.97
CA GLU A 659 1.35 25.05 5.67
C GLU A 659 1.61 25.22 4.17
N LEU A 660 1.35 24.19 3.36
CA LEU A 660 1.43 24.21 1.90
C LEU A 660 0.14 24.71 1.22
N LYS A 661 -0.97 24.82 1.96
CA LYS A 661 -2.25 25.36 1.48
C LYS A 661 -2.16 26.71 0.75
N PRO A 662 -1.31 27.68 1.16
CA PRO A 662 -1.11 28.92 0.41
C PRO A 662 -0.41 28.71 -0.94
N GLU A 663 0.27 27.59 -1.16
CA GLU A 663 0.95 27.26 -2.43
C GLU A 663 0.02 26.51 -3.41
N MET A 664 -1.10 25.96 -2.94
CA MET A 664 -2.14 25.27 -3.72
C MET A 664 -2.93 26.28 -4.59
N LYS A 665 -2.32 26.70 -5.71
CA LYS A 665 -2.81 27.79 -6.57
C LYS A 665 -3.16 27.37 -8.01
N LYS A 666 -2.73 26.20 -8.49
CA LYS A 666 -3.10 25.71 -9.83
C LYS A 666 -4.57 25.28 -9.87
N SER A 667 -5.11 25.07 -11.08
CA SER A 667 -6.50 24.60 -11.21
C SER A 667 -6.68 23.22 -10.55
N ASP A 668 -5.67 22.36 -10.70
CA ASP A 668 -5.64 20.99 -10.19
C ASP A 668 -5.58 20.96 -8.66
N ASP A 669 -4.79 21.87 -8.06
CA ASP A 669 -4.62 21.96 -6.59
C ASP A 669 -5.89 22.40 -5.85
N LYS A 670 -6.88 23.00 -6.53
CA LYS A 670 -8.14 23.46 -5.90
C LYS A 670 -8.89 22.32 -5.21
N LYS A 671 -8.81 21.11 -5.76
CA LYS A 671 -9.48 19.91 -5.22
C LYS A 671 -8.84 19.46 -3.91
N CYS A 672 -7.51 19.52 -3.82
CA CYS A 672 -6.77 19.34 -2.57
C CYS A 672 -7.14 20.44 -1.55
N ARG A 673 -7.04 21.72 -1.95
CA ARG A 673 -7.33 22.87 -1.07
C ARG A 673 -8.74 22.84 -0.47
N ALA A 674 -9.76 22.46 -1.26
CA ALA A 674 -11.13 22.30 -0.78
C ALA A 674 -11.27 21.13 0.22
N SER A 675 -10.55 20.03 0.01
CA SER A 675 -10.54 18.87 0.91
C SER A 675 -9.85 19.20 2.25
N VAL A 676 -8.73 19.93 2.22
CA VAL A 676 -8.05 20.47 3.42
C VAL A 676 -8.97 21.44 4.17
N GLU A 677 -9.63 22.36 3.47
CA GLU A 677 -10.54 23.36 4.09
C GLU A 677 -11.75 22.72 4.79
N HIS A 678 -12.34 21.69 4.19
CA HIS A 678 -13.41 20.91 4.80
C HIS A 678 -12.93 20.18 6.07
N LEU A 679 -11.79 19.48 6.02
CA LEU A 679 -11.26 18.78 7.18
C LEU A 679 -10.88 19.73 8.34
N GLN A 680 -10.37 20.93 8.02
CA GLN A 680 -10.12 21.97 9.04
C GLN A 680 -11.42 22.47 9.70
N LEU A 681 -12.52 22.57 8.95
CA LEU A 681 -13.83 22.98 9.48
C LEU A 681 -14.45 21.91 10.39
N LEU A 682 -14.30 20.63 10.07
CA LEU A 682 -14.80 19.52 10.89
C LEU A 682 -14.09 19.41 12.25
N ARG A 683 -12.80 19.77 12.33
CA ARG A 683 -12.02 19.78 13.59
C ARG A 683 -12.37 20.95 14.54
N LEU A 684 -13.34 21.81 14.19
CA LEU A 684 -13.81 22.89 15.07
C LEU A 684 -14.72 22.34 16.18
N LYS A 685 -14.24 22.36 17.43
CA LYS A 685 -15.02 21.92 18.60
C LYS A 685 -16.17 22.88 18.92
N ASP A 686 -15.96 24.19 18.79
CA ASP A 686 -16.93 25.22 19.18
C ASP A 686 -17.11 26.24 18.05
N ILE A 687 -18.36 26.46 17.64
CA ILE A 687 -18.69 27.22 16.42
C ILE A 687 -19.72 28.29 16.76
N TYR A 688 -19.32 29.55 16.60
CA TYR A 688 -20.16 30.72 16.81
C TYR A 688 -20.50 31.40 15.48
N PHE A 689 -21.80 31.56 15.20
CA PHE A 689 -22.28 32.14 13.96
C PHE A 689 -22.49 33.66 14.07
N SER A 690 -21.67 34.42 13.35
CA SER A 690 -21.85 35.88 13.24
C SER A 690 -23.22 36.26 12.65
N PRO A 691 -23.76 37.46 12.92
CA PRO A 691 -25.00 37.94 12.29
C PRO A 691 -24.94 37.97 10.75
N LYS A 692 -23.74 38.13 10.17
CA LYS A 692 -23.50 38.04 8.72
C LYS A 692 -23.52 36.60 8.22
N PHE A 693 -23.04 35.64 9.01
CA PHE A 693 -23.22 34.22 8.71
C PHE A 693 -24.72 33.88 8.68
N LYS A 694 -25.47 34.25 9.72
CA LYS A 694 -26.92 34.00 9.78
C LYS A 694 -27.63 34.60 8.56
N SER A 695 -27.49 35.91 8.31
CA SER A 695 -28.16 36.57 7.19
C SER A 695 -27.75 36.07 5.79
N GLN A 696 -26.49 35.69 5.55
CA GLN A 696 -26.04 35.24 4.22
C GLN A 696 -26.20 33.74 3.97
N CYS A 697 -26.19 32.91 5.02
CA CYS A 697 -26.33 31.46 4.90
C CYS A 697 -27.74 30.94 5.21
N HIS A 698 -28.63 31.68 5.87
CA HIS A 698 -29.95 31.17 6.31
C HIS A 698 -30.75 30.51 5.17
N GLU A 699 -30.88 31.15 4.01
CA GLU A 699 -31.57 30.57 2.84
C GLU A 699 -30.92 29.23 2.40
N HIS A 700 -29.59 29.18 2.33
CA HIS A 700 -28.83 27.99 1.92
C HIS A 700 -28.87 26.87 2.96
N VAL A 701 -28.93 27.22 4.24
CA VAL A 701 -29.12 26.28 5.35
C VAL A 701 -30.50 25.67 5.26
N VAL A 702 -31.56 26.49 5.25
CA VAL A 702 -32.96 26.01 5.21
C VAL A 702 -33.23 25.18 3.95
N ARG A 703 -32.62 25.53 2.81
CA ARG A 703 -32.82 24.83 1.54
C ARG A 703 -32.01 23.54 1.39
N ASN A 704 -30.79 23.47 1.95
CA ASN A 704 -29.83 22.40 1.66
C ASN A 704 -29.39 21.58 2.89
N CYS A 705 -29.71 21.98 4.13
CA CYS A 705 -29.27 21.32 5.36
C CYS A 705 -30.45 21.10 6.32
N GLN A 706 -30.78 19.85 6.63
CA GLN A 706 -32.01 19.51 7.38
C GLN A 706 -31.95 19.75 8.91
N TYR A 707 -30.78 20.07 9.48
CA TYR A 707 -30.57 20.07 10.94
C TYR A 707 -30.35 21.48 11.52
N GLY A 708 -31.32 21.96 12.31
CA GLY A 708 -31.39 23.35 12.77
C GLY A 708 -30.44 23.78 13.91
N ASP A 709 -30.23 22.93 14.92
CA ASP A 709 -29.72 23.41 16.22
C ASP A 709 -28.24 23.15 16.51
N ASN A 710 -27.60 22.19 15.82
CA ASN A 710 -26.21 21.81 16.09
C ASN A 710 -25.23 22.53 15.16
N GLY A 711 -24.53 23.55 15.68
CA GLY A 711 -23.61 24.37 14.90
C GLY A 711 -22.51 23.58 14.16
N ARG A 712 -21.95 22.53 14.77
CA ARG A 712 -21.01 21.61 14.11
C ARG A 712 -21.62 20.92 12.88
N ARG A 713 -22.86 20.43 12.96
CA ARG A 713 -23.54 19.73 11.86
C ARG A 713 -23.91 20.67 10.71
N LEU A 714 -24.35 21.88 11.03
CA LEU A 714 -24.64 22.92 10.04
C LEU A 714 -23.38 23.29 9.24
N VAL A 715 -22.23 23.40 9.91
CA VAL A 715 -20.95 23.67 9.24
C VAL A 715 -20.44 22.48 8.44
N ALA A 716 -20.58 21.26 8.97
CA ALA A 716 -20.28 20.04 8.23
C ALA A 716 -21.03 20.03 6.89
N CYS A 717 -22.38 20.10 6.92
CA CYS A 717 -23.24 20.14 5.73
C CYS A 717 -22.83 21.25 4.72
N LEU A 718 -22.72 22.50 5.16
CA LEU A 718 -22.36 23.60 4.25
C LEU A 718 -20.94 23.42 3.68
N SER A 719 -19.98 22.97 4.48
CA SER A 719 -18.60 22.75 4.03
C SER A 719 -18.49 21.59 3.05
N GLU A 720 -19.32 20.56 3.22
CA GLU A 720 -19.36 19.39 2.37
C GLU A 720 -19.98 19.70 1.00
N ILE A 721 -21.09 20.43 0.97
CA ILE A 721 -21.68 20.93 -0.30
C ILE A 721 -20.64 21.79 -1.05
N ILE A 722 -19.92 22.67 -0.35
CA ILE A 722 -18.86 23.49 -0.97
C ILE A 722 -17.71 22.62 -1.51
N ARG A 723 -17.28 21.60 -0.75
CA ARG A 723 -16.26 20.64 -1.17
C ARG A 723 -16.73 19.90 -2.42
N ASN A 724 -17.87 19.23 -2.36
CA ASN A 724 -18.42 18.40 -3.44
C ASN A 724 -18.65 19.23 -4.71
N ASP A 725 -19.21 20.44 -4.60
CA ASP A 725 -19.38 21.34 -5.75
C ASP A 725 -18.03 21.71 -6.40
N THR A 726 -16.97 21.86 -5.60
CA THR A 726 -15.61 22.20 -6.06
C THR A 726 -14.87 20.99 -6.64
N LEU A 727 -15.13 19.78 -6.11
CA LEU A 727 -14.53 18.53 -6.59
C LEU A 727 -15.14 18.08 -7.93
N MET A 728 -16.47 18.21 -8.07
CA MET A 728 -17.24 17.84 -9.26
C MET A 728 -17.29 18.96 -10.32
N GLU A 729 -16.65 20.11 -10.07
CA GLU A 729 -16.65 21.30 -10.96
C GLU A 729 -18.05 21.80 -11.35
N SER A 730 -19.04 21.54 -10.48
CA SER A 730 -20.45 21.84 -10.72
C SER A 730 -20.82 23.31 -10.44
N THR A 731 -22.02 23.72 -10.88
CA THR A 731 -22.56 25.05 -10.56
C THR A 731 -22.74 25.21 -9.04
N PRO A 732 -22.10 26.20 -8.38
CA PRO A 732 -22.11 26.24 -6.92
C PRO A 732 -23.51 26.47 -6.33
N ARG A 733 -24.01 25.50 -5.57
CA ARG A 733 -25.33 25.52 -4.94
C ARG A 733 -25.43 26.53 -3.80
N ILE A 734 -24.29 26.87 -3.19
CA ILE A 734 -24.20 27.87 -2.11
C ILE A 734 -23.69 29.21 -2.65
N SER A 735 -24.38 30.30 -2.29
CA SER A 735 -24.03 31.66 -2.75
C SER A 735 -22.60 32.06 -2.40
N LYS A 736 -21.99 32.94 -3.22
CA LYS A 736 -20.65 33.49 -2.97
C LYS A 736 -20.54 34.22 -1.61
N GLY A 737 -21.65 34.77 -1.12
CA GLY A 737 -21.77 35.35 0.22
C GLY A 737 -21.63 34.28 1.30
N CYS A 738 -22.51 33.28 1.31
CA CYS A 738 -22.46 32.21 2.30
C CYS A 738 -21.13 31.43 2.26
N ARG A 739 -20.60 31.09 1.07
CA ARG A 739 -19.28 30.45 0.94
C ARG A 739 -18.16 31.27 1.60
N LYS A 740 -18.20 32.60 1.50
CA LYS A 740 -17.27 33.46 2.25
C LYS A 740 -17.50 33.34 3.76
N GLN A 741 -18.75 33.31 4.23
CA GLN A 741 -19.03 33.15 5.67
C GLN A 741 -18.64 31.78 6.23
N VAL A 742 -18.79 30.69 5.48
CA VAL A 742 -18.32 29.35 5.89
C VAL A 742 -16.79 29.32 5.97
N ARG A 743 -16.09 29.87 4.96
CA ARG A 743 -14.63 30.10 5.03
C ARG A 743 -14.26 30.98 6.24
N ASN A 744 -15.09 31.97 6.58
CA ASN A 744 -14.90 32.83 7.74
C ASN A 744 -15.00 32.09 9.10
N LEU A 745 -15.49 30.85 9.16
CA LEU A 745 -15.50 30.09 10.43
C LEU A 745 -14.13 29.50 10.79
N LEU A 746 -13.24 29.34 9.80
CA LEU A 746 -11.81 29.16 10.09
C LEU A 746 -11.21 30.43 10.75
N LEU A 747 -11.89 31.58 10.65
CA LEU A 747 -11.49 32.86 11.28
C LEU A 747 -12.12 33.07 12.65
N SER A 748 -13.24 32.43 13.00
CA SER A 748 -13.84 32.65 14.32
C SER A 748 -12.96 32.12 15.46
N LYS A 749 -12.03 31.20 15.17
CA LYS A 749 -10.97 30.77 16.11
C LYS A 749 -9.99 31.90 16.48
N ILE A 750 -9.88 32.93 15.63
CA ILE A 750 -9.08 34.13 15.86
C ILE A 750 -9.86 35.18 16.67
N GLN A 751 -11.20 35.15 16.63
CA GLN A 751 -12.05 36.22 17.16
C GLN A 751 -12.12 36.22 18.71
N LEU A 752 -11.49 37.23 19.32
CA LEU A 752 -11.75 37.64 20.70
C LEU A 752 -13.14 38.28 20.80
N GLU A 753 -14.17 37.46 21.03
CA GLU A 753 -15.54 37.91 21.31
C GLU A 753 -16.00 37.47 22.71
N ASN A 754 -17.00 38.19 23.23
CA ASN A 754 -17.21 38.36 24.66
C ASN A 754 -17.50 37.06 25.40
N GLY A 755 -16.72 36.78 26.45
CA GLY A 755 -16.76 35.51 27.15
C GLY A 755 -18.09 35.23 27.88
N GLN A 756 -18.76 34.16 27.46
CA GLN A 756 -19.32 33.17 28.38
C GLN A 756 -18.85 31.77 27.96
N LEU A 757 -18.21 31.06 28.91
CA LEU A 757 -18.10 29.60 28.98
C LEU A 757 -17.24 28.86 27.92
N ASP A 758 -16.00 29.31 27.70
CA ASP A 758 -14.87 28.40 27.46
C ASP A 758 -13.62 28.86 28.24
N GLN A 759 -13.09 27.99 29.10
CA GLN A 759 -11.89 28.24 29.91
C GLN A 759 -10.59 28.21 29.10
N ASN A 760 -10.58 27.57 27.92
CA ASN A 760 -9.38 27.40 27.10
C ASN A 760 -9.31 28.36 25.88
N SER A 761 -10.31 29.22 25.71
CA SER A 761 -10.33 30.23 24.65
C SER A 761 -9.23 31.28 24.81
N VAL A 762 -8.72 31.84 23.71
CA VAL A 762 -7.71 32.93 23.79
C VAL A 762 -8.25 34.16 24.52
N TYR A 763 -9.57 34.38 24.49
CA TYR A 763 -10.22 35.42 25.31
C TYR A 763 -10.22 35.10 26.82
N ALA A 764 -10.32 33.83 27.21
CA ALA A 764 -10.14 33.44 28.61
C ALA A 764 -8.68 33.60 29.07
N VAL A 765 -7.71 33.20 28.24
CA VAL A 765 -6.27 33.38 28.51
C VAL A 765 -5.91 34.87 28.65
N CYS A 766 -6.39 35.71 27.73
CA CYS A 766 -6.11 37.14 27.72
C CYS A 766 -7.05 38.01 28.59
N ARG A 767 -7.95 37.42 29.38
CA ARG A 767 -9.12 38.13 29.95
C ARG A 767 -8.75 39.37 30.75
N GLU A 768 -7.81 39.26 31.67
CA GLU A 768 -7.41 40.38 32.54
C GLU A 768 -6.63 41.42 31.74
N SER A 769 -5.72 40.99 30.87
CA SER A 769 -4.98 41.85 29.95
C SER A 769 -5.89 42.64 28.99
N VAL A 770 -7.04 42.09 28.57
CA VAL A 770 -8.06 42.84 27.78
C VAL A 770 -8.73 43.94 28.62
N LYS A 771 -9.03 43.70 29.90
CA LYS A 771 -9.63 44.71 30.77
C LYS A 771 -8.69 45.88 31.01
N GLU A 772 -7.42 45.60 31.29
CA GLU A 772 -6.39 46.60 31.58
C GLU A 772 -6.02 47.43 30.34
N LEU A 773 -5.79 46.78 29.20
CA LEU A 773 -5.26 47.44 27.99
C LEU A 773 -6.34 47.99 27.04
N CYS A 774 -7.55 47.42 27.07
CA CYS A 774 -8.62 47.73 26.12
C CYS A 774 -10.00 48.00 26.79
N PRO A 775 -10.08 48.73 27.93
CA PRO A 775 -11.31 48.86 28.72
C PRO A 775 -12.50 49.52 27.98
N HIS A 776 -12.21 50.36 26.99
CA HIS A 776 -13.22 51.11 26.22
C HIS A 776 -13.55 50.49 24.85
N VAL A 777 -13.00 49.31 24.54
CA VAL A 777 -13.17 48.68 23.22
C VAL A 777 -14.39 47.77 23.24
N VAL A 778 -15.46 48.17 22.53
CA VAL A 778 -16.66 47.33 22.39
C VAL A 778 -16.27 45.99 21.72
N PRO A 779 -16.54 44.84 22.35
CA PRO A 779 -16.23 43.53 21.80
C PRO A 779 -16.92 43.27 20.45
N GLY A 780 -16.38 42.36 19.65
CA GLY A 780 -16.92 42.03 18.34
C GLY A 780 -16.14 42.60 17.16
N GLY A 781 -16.05 41.82 16.07
CA GLY A 781 -15.55 42.25 14.77
C GLY A 781 -14.05 42.55 14.72
N GLY A 782 -13.24 41.86 15.53
CA GLY A 782 -11.78 41.98 15.57
C GLY A 782 -11.23 43.15 16.40
N ARG A 783 -12.08 44.06 16.89
CA ARG A 783 -11.65 45.31 17.56
C ARG A 783 -10.74 45.10 18.77
N ILE A 784 -10.96 44.04 19.56
CA ILE A 784 -10.10 43.71 20.71
C ILE A 784 -8.72 43.26 20.23
N LEU A 785 -8.63 42.40 19.21
CA LEU A 785 -7.35 41.98 18.63
C LEU A 785 -6.55 43.19 18.13
N GLU A 786 -7.22 44.11 17.42
CA GLU A 786 -6.57 45.31 16.89
C GLU A 786 -6.01 46.17 18.03
N CYS A 787 -6.77 46.37 19.11
CA CYS A 787 -6.30 47.05 20.31
C CYS A 787 -5.11 46.33 20.98
N MET A 788 -5.17 45.01 21.14
CA MET A 788 -4.09 44.20 21.73
C MET A 788 -2.84 44.13 20.83
N SER A 789 -3.00 44.27 19.51
CA SER A 789 -1.91 44.26 18.52
C SER A 789 -1.07 45.53 18.50
N GLN A 790 -1.56 46.62 19.10
CA GLN A 790 -0.83 47.89 19.18
C GLN A 790 0.52 47.71 19.89
N SER A 791 1.56 48.37 19.39
CA SER A 791 2.94 48.18 19.87
C SER A 791 3.11 48.39 21.38
N LYS A 792 2.49 49.44 21.93
CA LYS A 792 2.48 49.73 23.39
C LYS A 792 1.88 48.57 24.20
N ASN A 793 0.72 48.06 23.76
CA ASN A 793 -0.02 46.99 24.43
C ASN A 793 0.72 45.65 24.30
N ARG A 794 1.30 45.37 23.13
CA ARG A 794 2.12 44.19 22.88
C ARG A 794 3.41 44.16 23.71
N ASP A 795 4.07 45.30 23.92
CA ASP A 795 5.25 45.41 24.78
C ASP A 795 4.91 45.21 26.27
N TRP A 796 3.72 45.63 26.71
CA TRP A 796 3.19 45.33 28.05
C TRP A 796 2.92 43.82 28.19
N LEU A 797 2.18 43.24 27.25
CA LEU A 797 1.85 41.80 27.22
C LEU A 797 3.10 40.93 27.28
N ARG A 798 4.12 41.24 26.48
CA ARG A 798 5.39 40.50 26.46
C ARG A 798 6.14 40.52 27.80
N LYS A 799 5.91 41.52 28.66
CA LYS A 799 6.57 41.68 29.96
C LYS A 799 5.69 41.24 31.14
N GLY A 800 4.37 41.27 31.00
CA GLY A 800 3.41 40.99 32.08
C GLY A 800 2.59 39.71 31.94
N ASP A 801 2.23 39.30 30.71
CA ASP A 801 1.34 38.17 30.44
C ASP A 801 1.85 37.36 29.22
N GLU A 802 2.85 36.52 29.47
CA GLU A 802 3.51 35.70 28.44
C GLU A 802 2.55 34.70 27.78
N ASN A 803 1.53 34.23 28.51
CA ASN A 803 0.57 33.25 28.01
C ASN A 803 -0.41 33.89 27.01
N CYS A 804 -0.97 35.05 27.34
CA CYS A 804 -1.74 35.84 26.37
C CYS A 804 -0.87 36.26 25.19
N TYR A 805 0.37 36.71 25.42
CA TYR A 805 1.30 37.09 24.35
C TYR A 805 1.55 35.93 23.37
N LYS A 806 1.82 34.71 23.85
CA LYS A 806 2.01 33.52 23.00
C LYS A 806 0.76 33.18 22.19
N ALA A 807 -0.42 33.25 22.81
CA ALA A 807 -1.69 32.93 22.15
C ALA A 807 -2.06 33.97 21.07
N LEU A 808 -1.85 35.27 21.35
CA LEU A 808 -2.02 36.35 20.38
C LEU A 808 -0.99 36.28 19.24
N PHE A 809 0.26 35.94 19.52
CA PHE A 809 1.29 35.82 18.50
C PHE A 809 0.96 34.71 17.48
N LYS A 810 0.40 33.58 17.94
CA LYS A 810 -0.06 32.51 17.04
C LYS A 810 -1.21 32.98 16.14
N ILE A 811 -2.17 33.72 16.69
CA ILE A 811 -3.23 34.38 15.91
C ILE A 811 -2.65 35.33 14.86
N GLN A 812 -1.69 36.19 15.24
CA GLN A 812 -1.05 37.13 14.32
C GLN A 812 -0.29 36.40 13.19
N GLN A 813 0.35 35.27 13.50
CA GLN A 813 1.03 34.44 12.50
C GLN A 813 0.02 33.87 11.48
N ASP A 814 -1.10 33.33 11.95
CA ASP A 814 -2.17 32.81 11.07
C ASP A 814 -2.79 33.93 10.20
N VAL A 815 -3.08 35.09 10.78
CA VAL A 815 -3.65 36.27 10.07
C VAL A 815 -2.69 36.82 9.02
N ASN A 816 -1.38 36.85 9.29
CA ASN A 816 -0.41 37.32 8.32
C ASN A 816 -0.11 36.29 7.20
N ASN A 817 -0.30 34.99 7.45
CA ASN A 817 -0.14 33.94 6.45
C ASN A 817 -1.28 33.89 5.40
N ASP A 818 -2.52 34.27 5.77
CA ASP A 818 -3.64 34.41 4.82
C ASP A 818 -4.39 35.74 5.06
N GLY A 819 -4.18 36.72 4.16
CA GLY A 819 -4.79 38.04 4.24
C GLY A 819 -6.32 38.07 4.07
N SER A 820 -6.97 36.94 3.79
CA SER A 820 -8.43 36.81 3.93
C SER A 820 -8.89 36.67 5.38
N LEU A 821 -7.98 36.31 6.30
CA LEU A 821 -8.27 36.20 7.74
C LEU A 821 -8.32 37.58 8.43
N ASP A 822 -7.65 38.59 7.89
CA ASP A 822 -7.57 39.94 8.47
C ASP A 822 -8.88 40.72 8.27
N ILE A 823 -9.74 40.70 9.29
CA ILE A 823 -11.05 41.37 9.29
C ILE A 823 -10.92 42.89 9.08
N HIS A 824 -9.86 43.51 9.59
CA HIS A 824 -9.64 44.95 9.48
C HIS A 824 -9.21 45.32 8.07
N LEU A 825 -8.26 44.59 7.47
CA LEU A 825 -7.88 44.75 6.07
C LEU A 825 -9.06 44.46 5.12
N GLN A 826 -9.83 43.39 5.37
CA GLN A 826 -11.03 43.06 4.57
C GLN A 826 -12.14 44.12 4.65
N ARG A 827 -12.22 44.86 5.77
CA ARG A 827 -13.18 45.96 5.98
C ARG A 827 -12.69 47.25 5.33
N ASP A 828 -11.46 47.63 5.61
CA ASP A 828 -10.93 48.96 5.32
C ASP A 828 -10.30 49.08 3.93
N CYS A 829 -9.90 47.96 3.31
CA CYS A 829 -9.48 47.87 1.90
C CYS A 829 -10.55 47.22 0.99
N SER A 830 -11.82 47.18 1.40
CA SER A 830 -12.84 46.32 0.75
C SER A 830 -13.13 46.68 -0.72
N THR A 831 -12.85 47.93 -1.11
CA THR A 831 -12.95 48.46 -2.48
C THR A 831 -11.71 48.12 -3.29
N GLU A 832 -10.53 48.35 -2.72
CA GLU A 832 -9.22 48.17 -3.36
C GLU A 832 -8.96 46.68 -3.62
N ILE A 833 -9.37 45.82 -2.69
CA ILE A 833 -9.31 44.35 -2.84
C ILE A 833 -10.11 43.88 -4.07
N LYS A 834 -11.28 44.47 -4.32
CA LYS A 834 -12.13 44.10 -5.46
C LYS A 834 -11.58 44.61 -6.79
N LEU A 835 -11.03 45.83 -6.79
CA LEU A 835 -10.53 46.51 -7.99
C LEU A 835 -9.15 46.01 -8.42
N PHE A 836 -8.20 45.95 -7.50
CA PHE A 836 -6.78 45.68 -7.80
C PHE A 836 -6.36 44.24 -7.49
N CYS A 837 -7.09 43.52 -6.61
CA CYS A 837 -6.69 42.18 -6.13
C CYS A 837 -7.78 41.09 -6.28
N PRO A 838 -8.53 41.01 -7.39
CA PRO A 838 -9.56 39.99 -7.56
C PRO A 838 -8.97 38.58 -7.50
N GLY A 839 -9.54 37.73 -6.63
CA GLY A 839 -9.17 36.31 -6.53
C GLY A 839 -7.89 36.00 -5.75
N ARG A 840 -7.20 37.00 -5.16
CA ARG A 840 -6.03 36.76 -4.29
C ARG A 840 -6.43 36.86 -2.82
N THR A 841 -6.20 35.81 -2.04
CA THR A 841 -6.42 35.78 -0.57
C THR A 841 -5.10 35.81 0.20
N ASP A 842 -4.17 34.95 -0.19
CA ASP A 842 -3.00 34.63 0.65
C ASP A 842 -1.87 35.67 0.51
N ASP A 843 -1.82 36.39 -0.62
CA ASP A 843 -0.81 37.42 -0.93
C ASP A 843 -1.39 38.86 -0.82
N LEU A 844 -2.47 39.06 -0.07
CA LEU A 844 -3.31 40.26 -0.18
C LEU A 844 -2.59 41.57 0.14
N VAL A 845 -1.85 41.62 1.24
CA VAL A 845 -1.01 42.78 1.63
C VAL A 845 0.05 43.07 0.55
N SER A 846 0.53 42.06 -0.20
CA SER A 846 1.51 42.28 -1.27
C SER A 846 0.90 42.90 -2.52
N CYS A 847 -0.29 42.44 -2.88
CA CYS A 847 -1.04 42.98 -4.01
C CYS A 847 -1.44 44.43 -3.74
N LEU A 848 -1.98 44.70 -2.55
CA LEU A 848 -2.41 46.04 -2.12
C LEU A 848 -1.23 47.02 -1.98
N LEU A 849 -0.04 46.58 -1.54
CA LEU A 849 1.17 47.43 -1.52
C LEU A 849 1.76 47.73 -2.91
N LYS A 850 1.48 46.90 -3.93
CA LYS A 850 1.80 47.26 -5.32
C LYS A 850 0.72 48.18 -5.91
N ALA A 851 -0.53 48.02 -5.50
CA ALA A 851 -1.64 48.89 -5.88
C ALA A 851 -1.59 50.28 -5.22
N SER A 852 -1.01 50.42 -4.03
CA SER A 852 -0.90 51.71 -3.33
C SER A 852 -0.10 52.77 -4.09
N ASN A 853 0.72 52.35 -5.06
CA ASN A 853 1.47 53.25 -5.93
C ASN A 853 0.63 53.74 -7.14
N GLN A 854 -0.65 53.35 -7.23
CA GLN A 854 -1.58 53.69 -8.31
C GLN A 854 -2.72 54.59 -7.81
N VAL A 855 -2.39 55.62 -7.03
CA VAL A 855 -3.36 56.56 -6.43
C VAL A 855 -4.28 57.17 -7.50
N ASP A 856 -3.71 57.58 -8.64
CA ASP A 856 -4.44 58.15 -9.79
C ASP A 856 -5.49 57.22 -10.40
N LYS A 857 -5.48 55.92 -10.05
CA LYS A 857 -6.43 54.91 -10.52
C LYS A 857 -7.53 54.60 -9.48
N GLY A 858 -7.69 55.45 -8.46
CA GLY A 858 -8.76 55.35 -7.46
C GLY A 858 -8.44 54.48 -6.26
N PHE A 859 -7.16 54.37 -5.86
CA PHE A 859 -6.76 53.68 -4.64
C PHE A 859 -6.95 54.59 -3.41
N ASN A 860 -7.72 54.16 -2.40
CA ASN A 860 -7.90 54.95 -1.17
C ASN A 860 -6.66 54.90 -0.26
N ALA A 861 -5.78 55.90 -0.42
CA ALA A 861 -4.54 56.02 0.34
C ALA A 861 -4.75 56.31 1.83
N GLU A 862 -5.83 57.00 2.21
CA GLU A 862 -6.13 57.40 3.59
C GLU A 862 -6.57 56.20 4.44
N ARG A 863 -7.62 55.49 4.01
CA ARG A 863 -8.22 54.39 4.78
C ARG A 863 -7.49 53.07 4.58
N CYS A 864 -7.33 52.62 3.33
CA CYS A 864 -6.68 51.35 3.06
C CYS A 864 -5.16 51.44 3.25
N GLY A 865 -4.55 52.56 2.82
CA GLY A 865 -3.11 52.79 3.02
C GLY A 865 -2.68 52.79 4.49
N ARG A 866 -3.48 53.37 5.40
CA ARG A 866 -3.25 53.30 6.85
C ARG A 866 -3.23 51.87 7.37
N THR A 867 -4.23 51.05 7.06
CA THR A 867 -4.29 49.65 7.51
C THR A 867 -3.14 48.81 6.93
N LEU A 868 -2.76 49.04 5.67
CA LEU A 868 -1.59 48.38 5.06
C LEU A 868 -0.28 48.73 5.76
N ARG A 869 -0.10 50.01 6.10
CA ARG A 869 1.09 50.49 6.80
C ARG A 869 1.22 49.86 8.18
N MET A 870 0.12 49.78 8.94
CA MET A 870 0.09 49.09 10.23
C MET A 870 0.50 47.61 10.09
N ARG A 871 0.01 46.90 9.06
CA ARG A 871 0.44 45.53 8.78
C ARG A 871 1.89 45.42 8.31
N GLN A 872 2.44 46.40 7.59
CA GLN A 872 3.89 46.41 7.28
C GLN A 872 4.75 46.53 8.55
N ILE A 873 4.38 47.42 9.47
CA ILE A 873 5.06 47.60 10.77
C ILE A 873 4.98 46.30 11.59
N GLU A 874 3.79 45.69 11.66
CA GLU A 874 3.57 44.41 12.35
C GLU A 874 4.44 43.29 11.76
N GLN A 875 4.38 43.08 10.44
CA GLN A 875 5.15 42.09 9.71
C GLN A 875 6.67 42.27 9.94
N ASN A 876 7.19 43.48 9.80
CA ASN A 876 8.63 43.74 9.95
C ASN A 876 9.13 43.66 11.40
N SER A 877 8.23 43.61 12.39
CA SER A 877 8.61 43.46 13.80
C SER A 877 9.06 42.04 14.18
N ASP A 878 8.66 41.00 13.44
CA ASP A 878 9.15 39.63 13.63
C ASP A 878 9.13 38.87 12.29
N ALA A 879 10.27 38.25 11.92
CA ALA A 879 10.36 37.50 10.67
C ALA A 879 9.34 36.36 10.55
N ARG A 880 8.82 35.82 11.66
CA ARG A 880 7.76 34.79 11.65
C ARG A 880 6.41 35.34 11.18
N LEU A 881 6.16 36.63 11.43
CA LEU A 881 4.94 37.34 11.02
C LEU A 881 5.03 37.88 9.57
N ASN A 882 6.22 37.99 8.97
CA ASN A 882 6.35 38.42 7.57
C ASN A 882 6.51 37.21 6.61
N PRO A 883 5.44 36.74 5.94
CA PRO A 883 5.54 35.62 5.01
C PRO A 883 6.40 35.95 3.77
N ARG A 884 6.51 37.23 3.37
CA ARG A 884 7.35 37.64 2.24
C ARG A 884 8.83 37.61 2.60
N LEU A 885 9.21 38.08 3.79
CA LEU A 885 10.58 37.95 4.29
C LEU A 885 10.98 36.48 4.39
N ARG A 886 10.12 35.63 4.98
CA ARG A 886 10.32 34.18 5.03
C ARG A 886 10.52 33.57 3.64
N LYS A 887 9.65 33.91 2.68
CA LYS A 887 9.72 33.36 1.32
C LYS A 887 10.94 33.86 0.52
N ALA A 888 11.24 35.15 0.60
CA ALA A 888 12.31 35.79 -0.18
C ALA A 888 13.71 35.52 0.39
N CYS A 889 13.83 35.35 1.72
CA CYS A 889 15.10 35.24 2.45
C CYS A 889 15.29 33.90 3.20
N ARG A 890 14.51 32.83 2.93
CA ARG A 890 14.59 31.55 3.68
C ARG A 890 16.02 31.02 3.83
N SER A 891 16.74 30.94 2.71
CA SER A 891 18.13 30.50 2.65
C SER A 891 19.09 31.47 3.33
N ASP A 892 18.87 32.78 3.17
CA ASP A 892 19.76 33.82 3.69
C ASP A 892 19.65 33.96 5.22
N ILE A 893 18.45 33.79 5.79
CA ILE A 893 18.24 33.75 7.24
C ILE A 893 18.99 32.56 7.84
N SER A 894 18.87 31.36 7.26
CA SER A 894 19.58 30.17 7.72
C SER A 894 21.11 30.32 7.58
N ARG A 895 21.58 30.89 6.46
CA ARG A 895 23.01 31.02 6.15
C ARG A 895 23.74 32.11 6.95
N PHE A 896 23.11 33.27 7.14
CA PHE A 896 23.77 34.44 7.71
C PHE A 896 23.25 34.84 9.10
N CYS A 897 22.04 34.42 9.48
CA CYS A 897 21.38 34.80 10.73
C CYS A 897 20.89 33.61 11.60
N PRO A 898 21.59 32.45 11.68
CA PRO A 898 21.05 31.23 12.33
C PRO A 898 20.79 31.40 13.84
N ASN A 899 21.60 32.20 14.53
CA ASN A 899 21.55 32.36 16.00
C ASN A 899 20.86 33.67 16.44
N VAL A 900 20.01 34.27 15.60
CA VAL A 900 19.34 35.55 15.91
C VAL A 900 17.99 35.32 16.56
N GLN A 901 17.77 35.88 17.75
CA GLN A 901 16.47 35.83 18.42
C GLN A 901 15.40 36.58 17.63
N TYR A 902 14.27 35.92 17.37
CA TYR A 902 13.08 36.50 16.74
C TYR A 902 12.50 37.68 17.54
N GLY A 903 11.72 38.54 16.87
CA GLY A 903 11.14 39.75 17.43
C GLY A 903 12.02 41.01 17.30
N GLU A 904 11.42 42.18 17.58
CA GLU A 904 12.01 43.52 17.51
C GLU A 904 12.70 43.88 16.18
N GLY A 905 12.42 43.17 15.09
CA GLY A 905 13.12 43.32 13.82
C GLY A 905 14.58 42.85 13.85
N ARG A 906 15.02 42.06 14.84
CA ARG A 906 16.43 41.64 14.97
C ARG A 906 16.96 40.83 13.79
N VAL A 907 16.11 39.98 13.18
CA VAL A 907 16.43 39.28 11.92
C VAL A 907 16.57 40.28 10.76
N LEU A 908 15.73 41.32 10.70
CA LEU A 908 15.85 42.40 9.72
C LEU A 908 17.15 43.20 9.92
N LYS A 909 17.55 43.53 11.16
CA LYS A 909 18.86 44.13 11.48
C LYS A 909 20.02 43.27 10.99
N CYS A 910 19.95 41.95 11.19
CA CYS A 910 20.97 41.02 10.70
C CYS A 910 21.07 41.04 9.17
N LEU A 911 19.95 40.90 8.46
CA LEU A 911 19.92 40.92 6.99
C LEU A 911 20.36 42.30 6.42
N LYS A 912 19.97 43.42 7.03
CA LYS A 912 20.47 44.77 6.70
C LYS A 912 21.99 44.87 6.86
N LYS A 913 22.57 44.28 7.92
CA LYS A 913 24.03 44.27 8.11
C LYS A 913 24.74 43.48 6.99
N VAL A 914 24.17 42.37 6.54
CA VAL A 914 24.70 41.57 5.40
C VAL A 914 24.51 42.31 4.08
N TYR A 915 23.40 43.02 3.88
CA TYR A 915 23.18 43.90 2.73
C TYR A 915 24.24 45.01 2.65
N VAL A 916 24.53 45.66 3.77
CA VAL A 916 25.52 46.76 3.86
C VAL A 916 26.97 46.28 3.81
N SER A 917 27.27 45.11 4.36
CA SER A 917 28.64 44.60 4.50
C SER A 917 28.65 43.07 4.36
N PRO A 918 28.60 42.54 3.12
CA PRO A 918 28.51 41.11 2.86
C PRO A 918 29.80 40.37 3.27
N PRO A 919 29.71 39.29 4.07
CA PRO A 919 30.89 38.54 4.49
C PRO A 919 31.45 37.70 3.33
N LYS A 920 32.77 37.79 3.09
CA LYS A 920 33.54 36.89 2.20
C LYS A 920 32.93 36.72 0.80
N SER A 921 32.62 37.84 0.13
CA SER A 921 32.02 37.91 -1.22
C SER A 921 30.70 37.14 -1.42
N MET A 922 30.03 36.72 -0.34
CA MET A 922 28.70 36.10 -0.38
C MET A 922 27.62 37.16 -0.14
N ALA A 923 26.98 37.61 -1.23
CA ALA A 923 25.84 38.51 -1.16
C ALA A 923 24.53 37.78 -0.77
N LEU A 924 23.52 38.55 -0.36
CA LEU A 924 22.13 38.07 -0.24
C LEU A 924 21.61 37.58 -1.60
N SER A 925 20.66 36.64 -1.58
CA SER A 925 19.94 36.24 -2.79
C SER A 925 19.23 37.44 -3.45
N PRO A 926 19.04 37.47 -4.78
CA PRO A 926 18.42 38.61 -5.46
C PRO A 926 17.00 38.89 -4.94
N THR A 927 16.22 37.85 -4.63
CA THR A 927 14.87 37.97 -4.05
C THR A 927 14.90 38.56 -2.64
N CYS A 928 15.87 38.17 -1.81
CA CYS A 928 16.01 38.74 -0.48
C CYS A 928 16.48 40.20 -0.55
N LYS A 929 17.45 40.50 -1.43
CA LYS A 929 17.97 41.84 -1.68
C LYS A 929 16.83 42.81 -2.05
N GLU A 930 16.03 42.46 -3.06
CA GLU A 930 14.85 43.25 -3.47
C GLU A 930 13.89 43.50 -2.29
N HIS A 931 13.62 42.47 -1.48
CA HIS A 931 12.72 42.61 -0.33
C HIS A 931 13.28 43.52 0.77
N ILE A 932 14.57 43.41 1.08
CA ILE A 932 15.24 44.28 2.08
C ILE A 932 15.26 45.73 1.58
N THR A 933 15.64 45.98 0.32
CA THR A 933 15.59 47.32 -0.29
C THR A 933 14.19 47.93 -0.19
N GLY A 934 13.14 47.18 -0.56
CA GLY A 934 11.75 47.65 -0.47
C GLY A 934 11.22 47.88 0.96
N VAL A 935 11.84 47.28 1.99
CA VAL A 935 11.57 47.61 3.40
C VAL A 935 12.22 48.94 3.77
N MET A 936 13.47 49.16 3.35
CA MET A 936 14.21 50.40 3.64
C MET A 936 13.64 51.60 2.89
N GLU A 937 13.32 51.46 1.60
CA GLU A 937 12.55 52.46 0.83
C GLU A 937 11.18 52.75 1.48
N GLY A 938 10.52 51.70 2.00
CA GLY A 938 9.25 51.82 2.69
C GLY A 938 9.33 52.69 3.93
N ALA A 939 10.38 52.53 4.73
CA ALA A 939 10.66 53.37 5.89
C ALA A 939 10.98 54.82 5.48
N ALA A 940 11.96 54.99 4.58
CA ALA A 940 12.47 56.28 4.15
C ALA A 940 11.44 57.17 3.43
N GLN A 941 10.41 56.59 2.79
CA GLN A 941 9.38 57.34 2.05
C GLN A 941 8.08 57.57 2.81
N ARG A 942 7.73 56.71 3.78
CA ARG A 942 6.36 56.68 4.34
C ARG A 942 6.32 56.77 5.86
N ASP A 943 7.09 55.94 6.54
CA ASP A 943 7.01 55.78 7.99
C ASP A 943 8.21 55.00 8.54
N VAL A 944 9.08 55.66 9.31
CA VAL A 944 10.26 55.05 9.94
C VAL A 944 9.94 53.78 10.75
N ARG A 945 8.70 53.61 11.24
CA ARG A 945 8.25 52.42 11.99
C ARG A 945 8.26 51.14 11.14
N ILE A 946 8.23 51.26 9.81
CA ILE A 946 8.34 50.12 8.89
C ILE A 946 9.70 49.42 9.06
N ASP A 947 10.77 50.16 9.36
CA ASP A 947 12.03 49.61 9.84
C ASP A 947 11.99 49.51 11.38
N ASN A 948 11.29 48.49 11.87
CA ASN A 948 11.11 48.29 13.31
C ASN A 948 12.47 48.20 14.07
N ALA A 949 13.54 47.74 13.42
CA ALA A 949 14.87 47.67 14.03
C ALA A 949 15.49 49.05 14.26
N LEU A 950 15.38 49.95 13.28
CA LEU A 950 15.77 51.36 13.40
C LEU A 950 14.90 52.08 14.43
N TYR A 951 13.56 51.95 14.32
CA TYR A 951 12.61 52.64 15.20
C TYR A 951 12.78 52.25 16.67
N VAL A 952 12.89 50.95 17.00
CA VAL A 952 13.10 50.51 18.39
C VAL A 952 14.45 50.99 18.93
N ALA A 953 15.51 50.99 18.11
CA ALA A 953 16.84 51.42 18.53
C ALA A 953 16.96 52.93 18.77
N CYS A 954 16.17 53.75 18.06
CA CYS A 954 16.19 55.22 18.09
C CYS A 954 15.02 55.86 18.82
N LYS A 955 14.08 55.09 19.36
CA LYS A 955 12.82 55.59 19.97
C LYS A 955 13.03 56.76 20.93
N GLU A 956 13.97 56.67 21.87
CA GLU A 956 14.23 57.74 22.84
C GLU A 956 14.90 59.00 22.25
N ASP A 957 15.66 58.87 21.16
CA ASP A 957 16.23 60.02 20.45
C ASP A 957 15.14 60.72 19.61
N ILE A 958 14.25 59.94 18.96
CA ILE A 958 13.08 60.44 18.22
C ILE A 958 12.12 61.17 19.18
N ASP A 959 11.71 60.50 20.26
CA ASP A 959 10.74 61.00 21.25
C ASP A 959 11.24 62.27 21.98
N ARG A 960 12.54 62.58 21.96
CA ARG A 960 13.12 63.79 22.60
C ARG A 960 13.55 64.87 21.62
N SER A 961 14.12 64.51 20.48
CA SER A 961 14.86 65.46 19.62
C SER A 961 14.22 65.67 18.23
N CYS A 962 13.26 64.82 17.84
CA CYS A 962 12.46 65.01 16.62
C CYS A 962 11.00 65.42 16.93
N GLN A 963 10.75 65.94 18.15
CA GLN A 963 9.43 66.45 18.57
C GLN A 963 8.96 67.60 17.65
N GLY A 964 7.66 67.61 17.33
CA GLY A 964 7.05 68.57 16.39
C GLY A 964 6.88 68.01 14.98
N ILE A 965 7.62 66.96 14.61
CA ILE A 965 7.24 66.06 13.51
C ILE A 965 6.34 64.98 14.13
N ASP A 966 5.07 65.30 14.40
CA ASP A 966 4.14 64.27 14.86
C ASP A 966 3.85 63.30 13.69
N PRO A 967 4.23 62.02 13.77
CA PRO A 967 3.77 61.01 12.83
C PRO A 967 2.32 60.66 13.21
N GLY A 968 1.43 61.64 13.00
CA GLY A 968 -0.01 61.49 13.17
C GLY A 968 -0.43 60.19 12.51
N PHE A 969 -1.28 59.43 13.22
CA PHE A 969 -1.59 58.02 12.93
C PHE A 969 -2.23 57.78 11.54
N GLU A 970 -2.43 58.85 10.78
CA GLU A 970 -3.24 58.95 9.58
C GLU A 970 -2.34 59.17 8.34
N ASP A 971 -1.38 60.11 8.39
CA ASP A 971 -0.53 60.45 7.23
C ASP A 971 0.87 59.82 7.23
N GLY A 972 1.50 59.62 8.40
CA GLY A 972 2.89 59.13 8.50
C GLY A 972 3.95 60.24 8.49
N ASP A 973 5.23 59.88 8.60
CA ASP A 973 6.30 60.88 8.71
C ASP A 973 6.81 61.41 7.36
N GLY A 974 6.53 60.71 6.26
CA GLY A 974 7.03 61.06 4.92
C GLY A 974 8.56 61.13 4.84
N GLY A 975 9.28 60.33 5.63
CA GLY A 975 10.75 60.32 5.70
C GLY A 975 11.37 61.42 6.57
N LYS A 976 10.57 62.33 7.15
CA LYS A 976 11.08 63.46 7.95
C LYS A 976 11.85 63.01 9.20
N ILE A 977 11.46 61.90 9.81
CA ILE A 977 12.15 61.37 11.01
C ILE A 977 13.51 60.78 10.62
N GLU A 978 13.64 60.09 9.49
CA GLU A 978 14.96 59.64 9.01
C GLU A 978 15.89 60.81 8.70
N GLU A 979 15.37 61.90 8.13
CA GLU A 979 16.17 63.12 7.89
C GLU A 979 16.58 63.82 9.20
N CYS A 980 15.68 63.86 10.20
CA CYS A 980 16.01 64.28 11.56
C CYS A 980 17.13 63.42 12.16
N LEU A 981 17.05 62.09 12.04
CA LEU A 981 18.09 61.19 12.55
C LEU A 981 19.43 61.37 11.83
N LYS A 982 19.44 61.62 10.52
CA LYS A 982 20.67 61.97 9.76
C LYS A 982 21.28 63.27 10.28
N SER A 983 20.48 64.31 10.55
CA SER A 983 21.00 65.59 11.06
C SER A 983 21.54 65.48 12.50
N LEU A 984 20.87 64.70 13.36
CA LEU A 984 21.34 64.41 14.72
C LEU A 984 22.65 63.59 14.72
N PHE A 985 22.81 62.67 13.76
CA PHE A 985 24.05 61.93 13.53
C PHE A 985 25.18 62.85 13.05
N HIS A 986 24.91 63.71 12.06
CA HIS A 986 25.87 64.70 11.55
C HIS A 986 26.39 65.62 12.67
N ASN A 987 25.47 66.13 13.50
CA ASN A 987 25.76 67.00 14.63
C ASN A 987 26.31 66.25 15.86
N ARG A 988 26.44 64.91 15.79
CA ARG A 988 26.88 64.02 16.89
C ARG A 988 26.08 64.17 18.20
N THR A 989 24.78 64.45 18.08
CA THR A 989 23.87 64.69 19.21
C THR A 989 23.06 63.46 19.64
N LEU A 990 23.05 62.38 18.84
CA LEU A 990 22.42 61.10 19.20
C LEU A 990 23.05 60.51 20.46
N LYS A 991 22.23 60.19 21.48
CA LYS A 991 22.74 59.72 22.78
C LYS A 991 22.98 58.21 22.82
N PHE A 992 22.16 57.43 22.10
CA PHE A 992 22.19 55.98 22.23
C PHE A 992 23.06 55.32 21.16
N VAL A 993 24.07 54.55 21.59
CA VAL A 993 24.98 53.80 20.71
C VAL A 993 24.21 52.82 19.81
N SER A 994 23.10 52.25 20.30
CA SER A 994 22.18 51.42 19.51
C SER A 994 21.54 52.18 18.35
N CYS A 995 21.12 53.43 18.58
CA CYS A 995 20.57 54.29 17.53
C CYS A 995 21.67 54.68 16.54
N GLN A 996 22.83 55.14 17.03
CA GLN A 996 23.98 55.48 16.21
C GLN A 996 24.39 54.33 15.26
N GLU A 997 24.38 53.07 15.73
CA GLU A 997 24.69 51.90 14.87
C GLU A 997 23.62 51.69 13.78
N GLN A 998 22.33 51.87 14.08
CA GLN A 998 21.26 51.73 13.09
C GLN A 998 21.21 52.89 12.09
N VAL A 999 21.41 54.13 12.54
CA VAL A 999 21.52 55.31 11.67
C VAL A 999 22.77 55.21 10.79
N LYS A 1000 23.89 54.69 11.31
CA LYS A 1000 25.06 54.35 10.51
C LYS A 1000 24.70 53.35 9.40
N GLN A 1001 24.09 52.21 9.73
CA GLN A 1001 23.69 51.20 8.73
C GLN A 1001 22.71 51.76 7.69
N MET A 1002 21.78 52.62 8.09
CA MET A 1002 20.87 53.35 7.20
C MET A 1002 21.65 54.24 6.23
N ILE A 1003 22.54 55.11 6.73
CA ILE A 1003 23.41 55.97 5.89
C ILE A 1003 24.24 55.12 4.92
N GLN A 1004 24.87 54.04 5.39
CA GLN A 1004 25.68 53.14 4.57
C GLN A 1004 24.90 52.43 3.46
N SER A 1005 23.62 52.12 3.69
CA SER A 1005 22.78 51.44 2.68
C SER A 1005 22.52 52.29 1.44
N THR A 1006 22.52 53.62 1.57
CA THR A 1006 22.32 54.55 0.45
C THR A 1006 23.48 54.46 -0.56
N LEU A 1007 24.71 54.21 -0.11
CA LEU A 1007 25.89 53.93 -0.97
C LEU A 1007 25.74 52.66 -1.82
N ILE A 1008 24.72 51.83 -1.56
CA ILE A 1008 24.41 50.59 -2.29
C ILE A 1008 23.19 50.79 -3.19
N ASP A 1009 22.19 51.54 -2.74
CA ASP A 1009 21.07 51.93 -3.57
C ASP A 1009 20.56 53.34 -3.22
N ILE A 1010 20.53 54.23 -4.21
CA ILE A 1010 20.10 55.62 -4.04
C ILE A 1010 18.61 55.74 -3.71
N HIS A 1011 17.78 54.75 -4.08
CA HIS A 1011 16.34 54.75 -3.80
C HIS A 1011 16.01 54.73 -2.30
N VAL A 1012 16.96 54.26 -1.47
CA VAL A 1012 16.88 54.27 0.00
C VAL A 1012 17.05 55.68 0.59
N ASP A 1013 17.58 56.65 -0.17
CA ASP A 1013 17.46 58.08 0.15
C ASP A 1013 16.56 58.78 -0.88
N PRO A 1014 15.23 58.76 -0.69
CA PRO A 1014 14.29 59.29 -1.67
C PRO A 1014 14.41 60.80 -1.86
N ILE A 1015 14.94 61.54 -0.87
CA ILE A 1015 15.19 62.98 -0.97
C ILE A 1015 16.37 63.22 -1.91
N LEU A 1016 17.48 62.51 -1.72
CA LEU A 1016 18.64 62.56 -2.63
C LEU A 1016 18.28 62.07 -4.04
N ASN A 1017 17.55 60.96 -4.15
CA ASN A 1017 17.15 60.40 -5.45
C ASN A 1017 16.25 61.39 -6.23
N LYS A 1018 15.31 62.06 -5.54
CA LYS A 1018 14.44 63.07 -6.16
C LYS A 1018 15.26 64.28 -6.65
N ALA A 1019 16.14 64.82 -5.80
CA ALA A 1019 16.99 65.96 -6.15
C ALA A 1019 17.93 65.65 -7.33
N CYS A 1020 18.52 64.45 -7.36
CA CYS A 1020 19.45 64.02 -8.41
C CYS A 1020 18.79 63.35 -9.62
N SER A 1021 17.45 63.22 -9.66
CA SER A 1021 16.73 62.46 -10.71
C SER A 1021 17.04 62.91 -12.14
N LEU A 1022 17.10 64.22 -12.39
CA LEU A 1022 17.45 64.78 -13.70
C LEU A 1022 18.94 64.59 -14.05
N ASP A 1023 19.81 64.60 -13.05
CA ASP A 1023 21.26 64.45 -13.24
C ASP A 1023 21.63 62.98 -13.51
N LEU A 1024 20.96 62.04 -12.83
CA LEU A 1024 21.06 60.60 -13.12
C LEU A 1024 20.74 60.32 -14.59
N ILE A 1025 19.62 60.85 -15.11
CA ILE A 1025 19.22 60.67 -16.52
C ILE A 1025 20.21 61.35 -17.48
N LYS A 1026 20.79 62.51 -17.12
CA LYS A 1026 21.67 63.30 -18.01
C LYS A 1026 23.16 62.95 -17.95
N ARG A 1027 23.59 62.20 -16.93
CA ARG A 1027 25.02 61.96 -16.61
C ARG A 1027 25.35 60.49 -16.35
N CYS A 1028 24.38 59.73 -15.85
CA CYS A 1028 24.52 58.32 -15.50
C CYS A 1028 23.60 57.43 -16.37
N ASP A 1029 23.27 57.88 -17.58
CA ASP A 1029 22.47 57.11 -18.53
C ASP A 1029 23.16 55.77 -18.86
N GLY A 1030 22.37 54.71 -18.99
CA GLY A 1030 22.85 53.34 -19.18
C GLY A 1030 23.50 52.69 -17.95
N VAL A 1031 23.64 53.37 -16.79
CA VAL A 1031 24.17 52.75 -15.57
C VAL A 1031 23.06 51.95 -14.85
N PRO A 1032 23.20 50.61 -14.69
CA PRO A 1032 22.15 49.81 -14.06
C PRO A 1032 22.07 50.06 -12.53
N PRO A 1033 20.86 50.14 -11.95
CA PRO A 1033 20.66 50.40 -10.52
C PRO A 1033 21.27 49.31 -9.61
N GLY A 1034 21.43 49.65 -8.32
CA GLY A 1034 22.02 48.78 -7.31
C GLY A 1034 23.56 48.73 -7.30
N ASP A 1035 24.11 48.05 -6.29
CA ASP A 1035 25.55 47.86 -5.99
C ASP A 1035 26.36 49.17 -5.83
N GLY A 1036 25.64 50.28 -5.65
CA GLY A 1036 26.21 51.62 -5.51
C GLY A 1036 26.66 52.26 -6.82
N ARG A 1037 26.31 51.70 -7.98
CA ARG A 1037 26.76 52.23 -9.29
C ARG A 1037 26.23 53.64 -9.58
N LEU A 1038 24.96 53.89 -9.28
CA LEU A 1038 24.34 55.22 -9.48
C LEU A 1038 24.97 56.29 -8.58
N ILE A 1039 25.13 56.02 -7.28
CA ILE A 1039 25.83 56.94 -6.37
C ILE A 1039 27.31 57.08 -6.78
N GLY A 1040 27.99 56.00 -7.14
CA GLY A 1040 29.38 56.05 -7.62
C GLY A 1040 29.55 56.95 -8.85
N CYS A 1041 28.61 56.90 -9.80
CA CYS A 1041 28.59 57.81 -10.95
C CYS A 1041 28.40 59.28 -10.52
N LEU A 1042 27.43 59.57 -9.64
CA LEU A 1042 27.22 60.93 -9.13
C LEU A 1042 28.43 61.47 -8.34
N LEU A 1043 29.08 60.63 -7.54
CA LEU A 1043 30.30 60.99 -6.80
C LEU A 1043 31.48 61.27 -7.75
N ALA A 1044 31.66 60.46 -8.80
CA ALA A 1044 32.68 60.71 -9.81
C ALA A 1044 32.44 62.04 -10.54
N VAL A 1045 31.20 62.39 -10.88
CA VAL A 1045 30.86 63.69 -11.47
C VAL A 1045 31.11 64.85 -10.48
N LEU A 1046 30.82 64.66 -9.19
CA LEU A 1046 31.08 65.64 -8.14
C LEU A 1046 32.59 65.90 -7.92
N GLU A 1047 33.42 64.86 -8.00
CA GLU A 1047 34.88 65.00 -7.98
C GLU A 1047 35.39 65.73 -9.23
N ASP A 1048 34.84 65.39 -10.41
CA ASP A 1048 35.17 66.04 -11.67
C ASP A 1048 34.84 67.55 -11.66
N ASP A 1049 33.69 67.93 -11.07
CA ASP A 1049 33.27 69.33 -10.90
C ASP A 1049 34.16 70.09 -9.89
N LYS A 1050 34.61 69.46 -8.80
CA LYS A 1050 35.59 70.03 -7.87
C LYS A 1050 36.92 70.34 -8.54
N VAL A 1051 37.39 69.47 -9.43
CA VAL A 1051 38.66 69.65 -10.16
C VAL A 1051 38.53 70.68 -11.29
N LYS A 1052 37.41 70.67 -12.02
CA LYS A 1052 37.23 71.47 -13.26
C LYS A 1052 36.51 72.81 -13.05
N LYS A 1053 35.98 73.07 -11.85
CA LYS A 1053 35.17 74.27 -11.51
C LYS A 1053 33.98 74.48 -12.46
N THR A 1054 33.41 73.40 -12.97
CA THR A 1054 32.15 73.40 -13.72
C THR A 1054 31.00 73.02 -12.78
N SER A 1055 29.78 73.50 -13.02
CA SER A 1055 28.58 72.97 -12.33
C SER A 1055 27.79 72.10 -13.32
N ARG A 1056 28.10 70.79 -13.36
CA ARG A 1056 27.49 69.82 -14.28
C ARG A 1056 26.28 69.11 -13.69
N LEU A 1057 26.17 69.09 -12.36
CA LEU A 1057 25.01 68.69 -11.57
C LEU A 1057 24.05 69.88 -11.34
N SER A 1058 22.78 69.60 -11.11
CA SER A 1058 21.83 70.57 -10.59
C SER A 1058 22.23 71.04 -9.19
N ARG A 1059 21.88 72.29 -8.84
CA ARG A 1059 22.24 72.89 -7.54
C ARG A 1059 21.70 72.09 -6.35
N GLU A 1060 20.45 71.64 -6.44
CA GLU A 1060 19.81 70.83 -5.38
C GLU A 1060 20.50 69.47 -5.21
N CYS A 1061 20.84 68.77 -6.31
CA CYS A 1061 21.60 67.53 -6.24
C CYS A 1061 23.01 67.76 -5.69
N HIS A 1062 23.72 68.77 -6.18
CA HIS A 1062 25.09 69.10 -5.77
C HIS A 1062 25.19 69.37 -4.26
N ASP A 1063 24.37 70.28 -3.75
CA ASP A 1063 24.44 70.73 -2.35
C ASP A 1063 24.03 69.60 -1.39
N LEU A 1064 23.01 68.80 -1.76
CA LEU A 1064 22.58 67.64 -0.97
C LEU A 1064 23.58 66.47 -1.05
N LEU A 1065 24.15 66.18 -2.21
CA LEU A 1065 25.14 65.13 -2.39
C LEU A 1065 26.41 65.44 -1.58
N LEU A 1066 26.86 66.70 -1.52
CA LEU A 1066 27.95 67.13 -0.64
C LEU A 1066 27.66 66.80 0.84
N LEU A 1067 26.50 67.22 1.37
CA LEU A 1067 26.09 66.90 2.74
C LEU A 1067 26.05 65.38 3.00
N ARG A 1068 25.62 64.59 2.01
CA ARG A 1068 25.64 63.13 2.08
C ARG A 1068 27.07 62.55 2.06
N THR A 1069 28.01 63.13 1.31
CA THR A 1069 29.42 62.67 1.32
C THR A 1069 30.06 62.79 2.70
N GLU A 1070 29.77 63.86 3.45
CA GLU A 1070 30.25 64.04 4.82
C GLU A 1070 29.65 62.99 5.77
N LEU A 1071 28.35 62.71 5.64
CA LEU A 1071 27.68 61.64 6.38
C LEU A 1071 28.28 60.26 6.06
N PHE A 1072 28.66 59.97 4.82
CA PHE A 1072 29.32 58.71 4.44
C PHE A 1072 30.71 58.55 5.07
N GLN A 1073 31.48 59.63 5.14
CA GLN A 1073 32.78 59.65 5.81
C GLN A 1073 32.61 59.44 7.33
N GLN A 1074 31.67 60.14 7.97
CA GLN A 1074 31.35 59.95 9.39
C GLN A 1074 30.82 58.54 9.69
N ALA A 1075 30.06 57.94 8.77
CA ALA A 1075 29.64 56.55 8.80
C ALA A 1075 30.77 55.55 8.46
N GLY A 1076 32.03 55.99 8.37
CA GLY A 1076 33.20 55.13 8.18
C GLY A 1076 33.18 54.36 6.86
N SER A 1077 32.63 54.96 5.80
CA SER A 1077 32.41 54.32 4.50
C SER A 1077 33.20 55.00 3.39
N SER A 1078 34.52 54.97 3.53
CA SER A 1078 35.46 55.38 2.49
C SER A 1078 35.49 54.32 1.39
N LYS A 1079 34.69 54.49 0.34
CA LYS A 1079 34.76 53.67 -0.90
C LYS A 1079 35.95 54.12 -1.79
N LEU A 1080 37.09 54.37 -1.16
CA LEU A 1080 38.34 54.85 -1.76
C LEU A 1080 39.42 53.78 -1.52
N GLU A 1081 39.77 53.13 -2.62
CA GLU A 1081 40.96 52.30 -2.87
C GLU A 1081 41.19 51.04 -2.01
N SER A 1082 40.78 49.90 -2.56
CA SER A 1082 41.47 48.61 -2.37
C SER A 1082 41.80 48.01 -3.73
N ILE A 1083 43.07 47.61 -3.92
CA ILE A 1083 43.57 47.00 -5.15
C ILE A 1083 42.81 45.71 -5.53
N GLN A 1084 42.18 45.05 -4.56
CA GLN A 1084 41.41 43.81 -4.78
C GLN A 1084 40.15 44.02 -5.64
N ASP A 1085 39.47 45.16 -5.51
CA ASP A 1085 38.26 45.44 -6.31
C ASP A 1085 38.60 45.75 -7.77
N ILE A 1086 39.74 46.41 -8.01
CA ILE A 1086 40.27 46.67 -9.37
C ILE A 1086 40.51 45.36 -10.12
N VAL A 1087 41.08 44.34 -9.45
CA VAL A 1087 41.31 43.02 -10.05
C VAL A 1087 39.99 42.33 -10.44
N HIS A 1088 38.93 42.46 -9.62
CA HIS A 1088 37.64 41.85 -9.91
C HIS A 1088 36.92 42.54 -11.09
N GLU A 1089 37.02 43.86 -11.21
CA GLU A 1089 36.38 44.61 -12.29
C GLU A 1089 37.12 44.46 -13.63
N VAL A 1090 38.47 44.38 -13.61
CA VAL A 1090 39.27 44.04 -14.80
C VAL A 1090 38.92 42.65 -15.33
N GLN A 1091 38.63 41.68 -14.46
CA GLN A 1091 38.20 40.33 -14.86
C GLN A 1091 36.83 40.29 -15.56
N LYS A 1092 35.91 41.22 -15.24
CA LYS A 1092 34.61 41.36 -15.91
C LYS A 1092 34.68 42.16 -17.21
N SER A 1093 35.74 42.93 -17.43
CA SER A 1093 35.85 43.76 -18.63
C SER A 1093 35.92 42.92 -19.93
N PRO A 1094 35.29 43.37 -21.04
CA PRO A 1094 35.41 42.69 -22.34
C PRO A 1094 36.84 42.75 -22.91
N HIS A 1095 37.68 43.65 -22.38
CA HIS A 1095 39.09 43.81 -22.75
C HIS A 1095 40.06 43.08 -21.81
N LYS A 1096 39.60 42.13 -20.98
CA LYS A 1096 40.46 41.35 -20.08
C LYS A 1096 41.71 40.74 -20.76
N ASN A 1097 41.59 40.30 -22.01
CA ASN A 1097 42.71 39.75 -22.78
C ASN A 1097 43.78 40.80 -23.07
N TYR A 1098 43.39 42.06 -23.35
CA TYR A 1098 44.31 43.16 -23.60
C TYR A 1098 45.14 43.47 -22.34
N PHE A 1099 44.48 43.65 -21.19
CA PHE A 1099 45.17 43.89 -19.91
C PHE A 1099 46.11 42.73 -19.53
N LEU A 1100 45.68 41.48 -19.77
CA LEU A 1100 46.51 40.30 -19.53
C LEU A 1100 47.72 40.24 -20.47
N THR A 1101 47.56 40.58 -21.76
CA THR A 1101 48.70 40.69 -22.69
C THR A 1101 49.68 41.80 -22.28
N VAL A 1102 49.19 42.98 -21.87
CA VAL A 1102 50.04 44.07 -21.38
C VAL A 1102 50.84 43.64 -20.15
N ALA A 1103 50.17 43.04 -19.15
CA ALA A 1103 50.85 42.52 -17.95
C ALA A 1103 51.92 41.47 -18.29
N MET A 1104 51.60 40.51 -19.18
CA MET A 1104 52.55 39.49 -19.63
C MET A 1104 53.73 40.09 -20.42
N THR A 1105 53.52 41.14 -21.24
CA THR A 1105 54.62 41.83 -21.91
C THR A 1105 55.52 42.59 -20.94
N ILE A 1106 54.97 43.21 -19.89
CA ILE A 1106 55.77 43.88 -18.84
C ILE A 1106 56.62 42.86 -18.08
N VAL A 1107 56.03 41.74 -17.65
CA VAL A 1107 56.77 40.65 -16.99
C VAL A 1107 57.83 40.04 -17.93
N GLY A 1108 57.50 39.86 -19.20
CA GLY A 1108 58.45 39.41 -20.23
C GLY A 1108 59.62 40.36 -20.42
N LEU A 1109 59.38 41.68 -20.47
CA LEU A 1109 60.43 42.70 -20.55
C LEU A 1109 61.32 42.70 -19.31
N ILE A 1110 60.74 42.57 -18.10
CA ILE A 1110 61.51 42.44 -16.85
C ILE A 1110 62.38 41.17 -16.86
N PHE A 1111 61.85 40.04 -17.35
CA PHE A 1111 62.59 38.78 -17.44
C PHE A 1111 63.72 38.85 -18.48
N ILE A 1112 63.48 39.48 -19.64
CA ILE A 1112 64.50 39.73 -20.67
C ILE A 1112 65.59 40.64 -20.11
N PHE A 1113 65.23 41.75 -19.45
CA PHE A 1113 66.19 42.67 -18.82
C PHE A 1113 66.99 41.95 -17.72
N GLY A 1114 66.35 41.11 -16.91
CA GLY A 1114 66.98 40.23 -15.93
C GLY A 1114 67.96 39.23 -16.54
N LEU A 1115 67.65 38.62 -17.69
CA LEU A 1115 68.54 37.72 -18.42
C LEU A 1115 69.77 38.44 -19.01
N PHE A 1116 69.60 39.66 -19.53
CA PHE A 1116 70.72 40.47 -20.02
C PHE A 1116 71.62 40.95 -18.86
N CYS A 1117 71.03 41.44 -17.77
CA CYS A 1117 71.78 41.83 -16.56
C CYS A 1117 72.49 40.62 -15.90
N GLY A 1118 71.83 39.45 -15.85
CA GLY A 1118 72.41 38.20 -15.32
C GLY A 1118 73.56 37.63 -16.15
N ARG A 1119 73.57 37.88 -17.47
CA ARG A 1119 74.74 37.56 -18.32
C ARG A 1119 75.85 38.60 -18.21
N ALA A 1120 75.54 39.86 -17.92
CA ALA A 1120 76.54 40.91 -17.66
C ALA A 1120 77.29 40.69 -16.33
N THR A 1121 76.62 40.20 -15.28
CA THR A 1121 77.28 39.88 -14.00
C THR A 1121 78.13 38.62 -14.05
N ARG A 1122 77.75 37.59 -14.82
CA ARG A 1122 78.55 36.35 -14.94
C ARG A 1122 79.92 36.57 -15.61
N ARG A 1123 80.02 37.50 -16.57
CA ARG A 1123 81.32 37.88 -17.19
C ARG A 1123 82.26 38.71 -16.29
N ARG A 1124 81.82 39.14 -15.10
CA ARG A 1124 82.67 39.79 -14.09
C ARG A 1124 83.16 38.85 -12.98
N ALA A 1125 82.70 37.60 -12.95
CA ALA A 1125 83.10 36.61 -11.95
C ALA A 1125 84.36 35.80 -12.34
N GLU A 1126 84.62 35.62 -13.65
CA GLU A 1126 85.77 34.83 -14.16
C GLU A 1126 87.09 35.62 -14.21
N PHE A 1127 87.13 36.85 -13.66
CA PHE A 1127 88.34 37.70 -13.62
C PHE A 1127 88.85 37.96 -12.18
N LYS A 1128 88.49 37.08 -11.23
CA LYS A 1128 88.85 37.25 -9.81
C LYS A 1128 89.48 36.05 -9.10
N ASP A 1129 89.91 35.04 -9.86
CA ASP A 1129 90.92 34.05 -9.44
C ASP A 1129 92.21 34.27 -10.23
N LYS A 1130 92.95 35.32 -9.84
CA LYS A 1130 94.39 35.51 -10.06
C LYS A 1130 94.93 36.56 -9.11
#